data_AF-A0A7K4RQC3-F1
#
_entry.id   AF-A0A7K4RQC3-F1
#
_cell.length_a   1.000
_cell.length_b   1.000
_cell.length_c   1.000
_cell.angle_alpha   90.00
_cell.angle_beta   90.00
_cell.angle_gamma   90.00
#
_symmetry.space_group_name_H-M   'P 1'
#
loop_
_entity.id
_entity.type
_entity.pdbx_description
1 polymer ?
#
loop_
_entity_poly.entity_id
_entity_poly.type
_entity_poly.pdbx_seq_one_letter_code
_entity_poly.pdbx_strand_id
1 'polypeptide(L)'
;ESLDHVLLDVPVTREQMNRYRAAAETAQSELAALSVKYDCAQSELLELRSRMISKETSFQELKAEAESYKENNARQMSRLVSLQTRVQEMEEEARVLTSSKNQAEVTAQAVFKENWELKEKLHEQNAKLNKYLNQCEESMTQASKISRKYEDFLTQLSGFLDTDIREKEKPQECLTSKVSEIRKENLTLKDQVAALQEATEVHEMESKASRETIMRLVSEVSKEQQKAAGYYQNMEKLSKDLDIAIIRRQSLEMEIRNLQDKLTANQKDLDASKQELHNLKKSSSELDGSLKSSREEARTAHSSLVTFKEQIAALLSRRSAIVKPSEKAILERIREINCKEESEEIMVSQLETQIAKLTEALENQTRLYQEALERSRKAEKCSEAFQDQLKELEDELLSVNLIQDGLKLEKQKYLKFLEQLNQKMKLDNLTAEVGFDMNVDAILARVEQLVKLEGDAVIENKTMAYSLRRKLKTQKEKLESKELHVNLLRQKITQLEEEKQVRTALAVERDEANLTVRKLHKMIERLQKQLDLAKETNTDLKAKLSETNELKIKTLEQSRTIEELSKSQGKLERMKEKTEKQLTSVKSELLLKERKATEDKEKTKNMLEAVTSEIKVLKTTLAELAKRERQLAEFREVVSQMLGLDIASLALPDYEIITRLEGLIHSHHHHYFPCVCLQDVARASGEHSQRNMRLLH
;
A
#
# COMPACT_ATOMS: atom_id res chain seq x y z
N GLU A 1 130.30 91.66 -168.38
CA GLU A 1 131.61 91.38 -168.98
C GLU A 1 131.40 90.37 -170.07
N SER A 2 131.77 90.75 -171.29
CA SER A 2 133.19 90.89 -171.64
C SER A 2 133.88 89.53 -171.56
N LEU A 3 134.99 89.35 -172.31
CA LEU A 3 135.84 90.33 -172.98
C LEU A 3 135.41 90.55 -174.43
N ASP A 4 135.22 91.83 -174.78
CA ASP A 4 136.11 92.46 -175.78
C ASP A 4 135.55 93.32 -176.94
N HIS A 5 136.56 94.00 -177.57
CA HIS A 5 136.97 94.14 -179.00
C HIS A 5 136.21 95.02 -180.07
N VAL A 6 136.87 96.15 -180.53
CA VAL A 6 137.53 96.52 -181.85
C VAL A 6 136.78 96.96 -183.19
N LEU A 7 137.40 97.88 -183.99
CA LEU A 7 137.32 98.34 -185.44
C LEU A 7 136.10 99.12 -186.08
N LEU A 8 136.41 100.31 -186.68
CA LEU A 8 135.77 101.13 -187.77
C LEU A 8 134.44 101.94 -187.55
N ASP A 9 134.23 103.23 -187.96
CA ASP A 9 135.01 104.51 -188.11
C ASP A 9 134.07 105.73 -188.49
N VAL A 10 134.58 106.98 -188.47
CA VAL A 10 134.12 108.19 -189.25
C VAL A 10 132.81 108.94 -188.85
N PRO A 11 132.82 110.30 -188.83
CA PRO A 11 132.70 111.04 -187.57
C PRO A 11 131.80 112.31 -187.58
N VAL A 12 131.85 112.99 -186.41
CA VAL A 12 131.61 114.42 -186.13
C VAL A 12 130.29 114.76 -185.37
N THR A 13 129.38 113.80 -185.17
CA THR A 13 128.08 113.83 -184.42
C THR A 13 128.14 113.34 -182.94
N ARG A 14 129.28 113.51 -182.25
CA ARG A 14 129.68 112.76 -181.02
C ARG A 14 129.07 113.23 -179.68
N GLU A 15 128.65 114.48 -179.54
CA GLU A 15 128.37 115.03 -178.19
C GLU A 15 126.98 114.68 -177.64
N GLN A 16 125.99 114.52 -178.53
CA GLN A 16 124.68 113.97 -178.15
C GLN A 16 124.77 112.51 -177.69
N MET A 17 125.58 111.67 -178.35
CA MET A 17 125.64 110.25 -178.03
C MET A 17 126.27 109.97 -176.66
N ASN A 18 127.24 110.79 -176.26
CA ASN A 18 127.89 110.64 -174.95
C ASN A 18 126.93 110.94 -173.78
N ARG A 19 125.97 111.89 -173.92
CA ARG A 19 124.96 112.12 -172.88
C ARG A 19 123.94 110.98 -172.78
N TYR A 20 123.56 110.39 -173.91
CA TYR A 20 122.65 109.23 -173.90
C TYR A 20 123.30 107.98 -173.29
N ARG A 21 124.60 107.76 -173.49
CA ARG A 21 125.31 106.63 -172.86
C ARG A 21 125.35 106.76 -171.33
N ALA A 22 125.70 107.93 -170.81
CA ALA A 22 125.75 108.16 -169.37
C ALA A 22 124.39 107.94 -168.71
N ALA A 23 123.29 108.41 -169.33
CA ALA A 23 121.93 108.21 -168.83
C ALA A 23 121.48 106.73 -168.83
N ALA A 24 121.95 105.92 -169.78
CA ALA A 24 121.63 104.50 -169.84
C ALA A 24 122.39 103.70 -168.78
N GLU A 25 123.65 104.04 -168.52
CA GLU A 25 124.45 103.43 -167.46
C GLU A 25 123.89 103.75 -166.07
N THR A 26 123.40 104.98 -165.83
CA THR A 26 122.65 105.29 -164.59
C THR A 26 121.36 104.49 -164.50
N ALA A 27 120.59 104.38 -165.58
CA ALA A 27 119.36 103.61 -165.58
C ALA A 27 119.62 102.11 -165.31
N GLN A 28 120.73 101.54 -165.79
CA GLN A 28 121.11 100.16 -165.50
C GLN A 28 121.52 99.97 -164.03
N SER A 29 122.26 100.92 -163.46
CA SER A 29 122.62 100.91 -162.04
C SER A 29 121.38 101.04 -161.14
N GLU A 30 120.43 101.89 -161.51
CA GLU A 30 119.14 102.06 -160.82
C GLU A 30 118.27 100.80 -160.92
N LEU A 31 118.27 100.11 -162.06
CA LEU A 31 117.53 98.86 -162.25
C LEU A 31 118.11 97.71 -161.39
N ALA A 32 119.44 97.62 -161.29
CA ALA A 32 120.12 96.64 -160.44
C ALA A 32 119.82 96.90 -158.95
N ALA A 33 119.86 98.16 -158.51
CA ALA A 33 119.50 98.55 -157.15
C ALA A 33 118.01 98.24 -156.83
N LEU A 34 117.12 98.42 -157.80
CA LEU A 34 115.70 98.07 -157.67
C LEU A 34 115.47 96.56 -157.59
N SER A 35 116.24 95.75 -158.33
CA SER A 35 116.13 94.29 -158.28
C SER A 35 116.56 93.74 -156.91
N VAL A 36 117.66 94.25 -156.33
CA VAL A 36 118.08 93.88 -154.97
C VAL A 36 117.03 94.28 -153.93
N LYS A 37 116.40 95.45 -154.09
CA LYS A 37 115.29 95.88 -153.21
C LYS A 37 114.07 94.97 -153.34
N TYR A 38 113.77 94.52 -154.55
CA TYR A 38 112.68 93.57 -154.79
C TYR A 38 112.96 92.24 -154.10
N ASP A 39 114.17 91.69 -154.24
CA ASP A 39 114.57 90.43 -153.61
C ASP A 39 114.58 90.51 -152.07
N CYS A 40 115.04 91.64 -151.50
CA CYS A 40 114.94 91.90 -150.06
C CYS A 40 113.48 91.95 -149.58
N ALA A 41 112.61 92.68 -150.28
CA ALA A 41 111.18 92.77 -149.94
C ALA A 41 110.48 91.41 -150.07
N GLN A 42 110.89 90.58 -151.04
CA GLN A 42 110.35 89.23 -151.21
C GLN A 42 110.77 88.29 -150.06
N SER A 43 112.01 88.43 -149.58
CA SER A 43 112.52 87.69 -148.42
C SER A 43 111.81 88.08 -147.12
N GLU A 44 111.58 89.38 -146.89
CA GLU A 44 110.80 89.88 -145.76
C GLU A 44 109.36 89.36 -145.77
N LEU A 45 108.72 89.30 -146.95
CA LEU A 45 107.38 88.73 -147.10
C LEU A 45 107.32 87.24 -146.74
N LEU A 46 108.34 86.47 -147.11
CA LEU A 46 108.45 85.06 -146.73
C LEU A 46 108.66 84.90 -145.22
N GLU A 47 109.51 85.73 -144.61
CA GLU A 47 109.74 85.71 -143.17
C GLU A 47 108.46 86.08 -142.40
N LEU A 48 107.75 87.12 -142.81
CA LEU A 48 106.47 87.52 -142.22
C LEU A 48 105.40 86.44 -142.36
N ARG A 49 105.34 85.75 -143.50
CA ARG A 49 104.44 84.60 -143.68
C ARG A 49 104.79 83.47 -142.71
N SER A 50 106.06 83.15 -142.54
CA SER A 50 106.48 82.12 -141.58
C SER A 50 106.12 82.49 -140.14
N ARG A 51 106.30 83.77 -139.77
CA ARG A 51 105.98 84.30 -138.44
C ARG A 51 104.47 84.30 -138.19
N MET A 52 103.68 84.65 -139.19
CA MET A 52 102.22 84.56 -139.13
C MET A 52 101.75 83.12 -138.94
N ILE A 53 102.31 82.16 -139.68
CA ILE A 53 101.99 80.74 -139.52
C ILE A 53 102.34 80.26 -138.10
N SER A 54 103.50 80.64 -137.54
CA SER A 54 103.87 80.30 -136.16
C SER A 54 102.96 80.91 -135.09
N LYS A 55 102.41 82.11 -135.35
CA LYS A 55 101.44 82.75 -134.45
C LYS A 55 100.08 82.07 -134.52
N GLU A 56 99.65 81.68 -135.72
CA GLU A 56 98.41 80.91 -135.91
C GLU A 56 98.47 79.57 -135.16
N THR A 57 99.59 78.84 -135.23
CA THR A 57 99.73 77.57 -134.48
C THR A 57 99.65 77.80 -132.97
N SER A 58 100.34 78.81 -132.43
CA SER A 58 100.28 79.14 -131.00
C SER A 58 98.87 79.56 -130.53
N PHE A 59 98.10 80.23 -131.39
CA PHE A 59 96.73 80.62 -131.09
C PHE A 59 95.79 79.42 -131.01
N GLN A 60 95.95 78.44 -131.92
CA GLN A 60 95.17 77.21 -131.88
C GLN A 60 95.46 76.36 -130.63
N GLU A 61 96.73 76.30 -130.19
CA GLU A 61 97.10 75.63 -128.94
C GLU A 61 96.43 76.26 -127.71
N LEU A 62 96.50 77.59 -127.56
CA LEU A 62 95.83 78.32 -126.47
C LEU A 62 94.31 78.15 -126.49
N LYS A 63 93.71 78.08 -127.68
CA LYS A 63 92.28 77.83 -127.82
C LYS A 63 91.89 76.44 -127.31
N ALA A 64 92.66 75.41 -127.66
CA ALA A 64 92.44 74.05 -127.17
C ALA A 64 92.60 73.95 -125.64
N GLU A 65 93.58 74.66 -125.07
CA GLU A 65 93.77 74.72 -123.61
C GLU A 65 92.58 75.39 -122.91
N ALA A 66 92.07 76.52 -123.44
CA ALA A 66 90.89 77.19 -122.91
C ALA A 66 89.62 76.31 -122.97
N GLU A 67 89.46 75.50 -124.01
CA GLU A 67 88.36 74.53 -124.11
C GLU A 67 88.49 73.41 -123.06
N SER A 68 89.70 72.89 -122.84
CA SER A 68 89.99 71.90 -121.79
C SER A 68 89.64 72.42 -120.38
N TYR A 69 89.97 73.68 -120.05
CA TYR A 69 89.60 74.28 -118.76
C TYR A 69 88.09 74.42 -118.58
N LYS A 70 87.34 74.81 -119.62
CA LYS A 70 85.88 74.90 -119.56
C LYS A 70 85.25 73.53 -119.31
N GLU A 71 85.75 72.49 -119.97
CA GLU A 71 85.27 71.13 -119.78
C GLU A 71 85.52 70.64 -118.34
N ASN A 72 86.74 70.85 -117.81
CA ASN A 72 87.05 70.47 -116.43
C ASN A 72 86.18 71.20 -115.40
N ASN A 73 85.90 72.48 -115.59
CA ASN A 73 85.03 73.24 -114.69
C ASN A 73 83.58 72.72 -114.71
N ALA A 74 83.05 72.38 -115.89
CA ALA A 74 81.72 71.78 -116.03
C ALA A 74 81.61 70.43 -115.30
N ARG A 75 82.64 69.57 -115.40
CA ARG A 75 82.69 68.29 -114.67
C ARG A 75 82.69 68.49 -113.15
N GLN A 76 83.45 69.47 -112.64
CA GLN A 76 83.48 69.78 -111.21
C GLN A 76 82.11 70.28 -110.71
N MET A 77 81.47 71.18 -111.46
CA MET A 77 80.15 71.71 -111.09
C MET A 77 79.09 70.60 -111.03
N SER A 78 79.10 69.66 -111.99
CA SER A 78 78.19 68.51 -112.00
C SER A 78 78.36 67.61 -110.77
N ARG A 79 79.60 67.36 -110.34
CA ARG A 79 79.88 66.58 -109.11
C ARG A 79 79.35 67.27 -107.86
N LEU A 80 79.49 68.59 -107.77
CA LEU A 80 79.06 69.36 -106.61
C LEU A 80 77.52 69.30 -106.45
N VAL A 81 76.78 69.44 -107.54
CA VAL A 81 75.31 69.31 -107.56
C VAL A 81 74.87 67.92 -107.10
N SER A 82 75.50 66.85 -107.61
CA SER A 82 75.16 65.48 -107.20
C SER A 82 75.36 65.23 -105.70
N LEU A 83 76.43 65.76 -105.12
CA LEU A 83 76.68 65.64 -103.68
C LEU A 83 75.66 66.42 -102.85
N GLN A 84 75.26 67.61 -103.29
CA GLN A 84 74.22 68.40 -102.63
C GLN A 84 72.87 67.69 -102.64
N THR A 85 72.47 67.09 -103.76
CA THR A 85 71.24 66.29 -103.85
C THR A 85 71.25 65.14 -102.85
N ARG A 86 72.38 64.42 -102.74
CA ARG A 86 72.47 63.28 -101.81
C ARG A 86 72.39 63.69 -100.34
N VAL A 87 72.90 64.86 -99.95
CA VAL A 87 72.76 65.37 -98.58
C VAL A 87 71.29 65.67 -98.26
N GLN A 88 70.56 66.28 -99.20
CA GLN A 88 69.15 66.59 -99.01
C GLN A 88 68.29 65.32 -98.85
N GLU A 89 68.57 64.28 -99.63
CA GLU A 89 67.90 62.97 -99.52
C GLU A 89 68.10 62.37 -98.11
N MET A 90 69.34 62.34 -97.62
CA MET A 90 69.67 61.82 -96.28
C MET A 90 68.99 62.62 -95.16
N GLU A 91 68.88 63.94 -95.28
CA GLU A 91 68.19 64.80 -94.30
C GLU A 91 66.68 64.56 -94.27
N GLU A 92 66.05 64.27 -95.41
CA GLU A 92 64.63 63.91 -95.47
C GLU A 92 64.37 62.54 -94.82
N GLU A 93 65.23 61.54 -95.11
CA GLU A 93 65.14 60.22 -94.49
C GLU A 93 65.23 60.28 -92.95
N ALA A 94 66.15 61.08 -92.42
CA ALA A 94 66.30 61.27 -90.97
C ALA A 94 65.07 61.92 -90.33
N ARG A 95 64.41 62.85 -91.03
CA ARG A 95 63.16 63.49 -90.56
C ARG A 95 62.01 62.49 -90.51
N VAL A 96 61.86 61.65 -91.54
CA VAL A 96 60.84 60.58 -91.57
C VAL A 96 61.08 59.54 -90.46
N LEU A 97 62.33 59.16 -90.22
CA LEU A 97 62.65 58.19 -89.16
C LEU A 97 62.30 58.73 -87.76
N THR A 98 62.56 60.02 -87.52
CA THR A 98 62.27 60.67 -86.24
C THR A 98 60.77 60.77 -85.98
N SER A 99 59.96 61.11 -86.99
CA SER A 99 58.50 61.18 -86.85
C SER A 99 57.90 59.79 -86.60
N SER A 100 58.38 58.75 -87.29
CA SER A 100 57.97 57.36 -87.08
C SER A 100 58.26 56.88 -85.64
N LYS A 101 59.45 57.17 -85.12
CA LYS A 101 59.82 56.83 -83.73
C LYS A 101 58.88 57.47 -82.72
N ASN A 102 58.61 58.77 -82.84
CA ASN A 102 57.74 59.49 -81.92
C ASN A 102 56.31 58.92 -81.93
N GLN A 103 55.80 58.55 -83.11
CA GLN A 103 54.49 57.93 -83.23
C GLN A 103 54.40 56.58 -82.51
N ALA A 104 55.42 55.73 -82.65
CA ALA A 104 55.46 54.43 -81.97
C ALA A 104 55.51 54.57 -80.44
N GLU A 105 56.24 55.55 -79.92
CA GLU A 105 56.36 55.81 -78.48
C GLU A 105 55.02 56.27 -77.87
N VAL A 106 54.29 57.15 -78.56
CA VAL A 106 52.95 57.57 -78.13
C VAL A 106 51.98 56.38 -78.10
N THR A 107 52.01 55.51 -79.12
CA THR A 107 51.17 54.31 -79.14
C THR A 107 51.50 53.35 -78.00
N ALA A 108 52.78 53.14 -77.69
CA ALA A 108 53.19 52.29 -76.58
C ALA A 108 52.69 52.83 -75.23
N GLN A 109 52.82 54.14 -74.98
CA GLN A 109 52.34 54.77 -73.74
C GLN A 109 50.81 54.62 -73.57
N ALA A 110 50.03 54.75 -74.65
CA ALA A 110 48.59 54.56 -74.59
C ALA A 110 48.21 53.13 -74.16
N VAL A 111 48.86 52.11 -74.73
CA VAL A 111 48.62 50.70 -74.38
C VAL A 111 49.01 50.38 -72.94
N PHE A 112 50.11 50.96 -72.43
CA PHE A 112 50.49 50.77 -71.03
C PHE A 112 49.45 51.32 -70.06
N LYS A 113 48.89 52.50 -70.36
CA LYS A 113 47.84 53.11 -69.55
C LYS A 113 46.58 52.23 -69.51
N GLU A 114 46.13 51.74 -70.67
CA GLU A 114 44.97 50.85 -70.76
C GLU A 114 45.17 49.55 -69.96
N ASN A 115 46.36 48.94 -70.04
CA ASN A 115 46.69 47.74 -69.27
C ASN A 115 46.63 47.97 -67.76
N TRP A 116 47.06 49.14 -67.30
CA TRP A 116 47.00 49.50 -65.90
C TRP A 116 45.55 49.65 -65.41
N GLU A 117 44.71 50.35 -66.18
CA GLU A 117 43.28 50.52 -65.87
C GLU A 117 42.52 49.17 -65.83
N LEU A 118 42.86 48.24 -66.72
CA LEU A 118 42.28 46.89 -66.71
C LEU A 118 42.66 46.09 -65.45
N LYS A 119 43.91 46.22 -64.96
CA LYS A 119 44.35 45.56 -63.73
C LYS A 119 43.61 46.07 -62.49
N GLU A 120 43.40 47.38 -62.38
CA GLU A 120 42.60 47.93 -61.28
C GLU A 120 41.15 47.42 -61.30
N LYS A 121 40.51 47.42 -62.47
CA LYS A 121 39.15 46.89 -62.63
C LYS A 121 39.06 45.42 -62.23
N LEU A 122 40.04 44.60 -62.60
CA LEU A 122 40.08 43.19 -62.21
C LEU A 122 40.17 43.03 -60.69
N HIS A 123 41.03 43.82 -60.04
CA HIS A 123 41.18 43.78 -58.60
C HIS A 123 39.89 44.20 -57.87
N GLU A 124 39.18 45.21 -58.38
CA GLU A 124 37.91 45.66 -57.82
C GLU A 124 36.82 44.57 -57.94
N GLN A 125 36.72 43.92 -59.10
CA GLN A 125 35.76 42.82 -59.30
C GLN A 125 36.06 41.62 -58.40
N ASN A 126 37.34 41.27 -58.22
CA ASN A 126 37.75 40.19 -57.32
C ASN A 126 37.38 40.49 -55.85
N ALA A 127 37.53 41.75 -55.41
CA ALA A 127 37.12 42.16 -54.07
C ALA A 127 35.59 42.05 -53.87
N LYS A 128 34.79 42.41 -54.89
CA LYS A 128 33.33 42.26 -54.86
C LYS A 128 32.91 40.79 -54.78
N LEU A 129 33.56 39.92 -55.55
CA LEU A 129 33.26 38.48 -55.54
C LEU A 129 33.49 37.86 -54.15
N ASN A 130 34.63 38.13 -53.52
CA ASN A 130 34.94 37.61 -52.18
C ASN A 130 33.92 38.09 -51.13
N LYS A 131 33.43 39.33 -51.23
CA LYS A 131 32.39 39.84 -50.33
C LYS A 131 31.09 39.05 -50.45
N TYR A 132 30.63 38.74 -51.67
CA TYR A 132 29.42 37.94 -51.86
C TYR A 132 29.59 36.50 -51.37
N LEU A 133 30.78 35.93 -51.52
CA LEU A 133 31.07 34.58 -51.06
C LEU A 133 30.95 34.47 -49.54
N ASN A 134 31.55 35.41 -48.80
CA ASN A 134 31.46 35.46 -47.34
C ASN A 134 30.01 35.63 -46.85
N GLN A 135 29.23 36.50 -47.50
CA GLN A 135 27.81 36.68 -47.16
C GLN A 135 26.98 35.40 -47.38
N CYS A 136 27.30 34.64 -48.43
CA CYS A 136 26.63 33.37 -48.71
C CYS A 136 26.95 32.32 -47.64
N GLU A 137 28.22 32.23 -47.21
CA GLU A 137 28.63 31.34 -46.12
C GLU A 137 27.94 31.69 -44.79
N GLU A 138 27.90 32.96 -44.41
CA GLU A 138 27.21 33.43 -43.20
C GLU A 138 25.72 33.03 -43.21
N SER A 139 25.02 33.25 -44.32
CA SER A 139 23.62 32.86 -44.49
C SER A 139 23.40 31.35 -44.34
N MET A 140 24.27 30.52 -44.94
CA MET A 140 24.23 29.06 -44.80
C MET A 140 24.44 28.60 -43.35
N THR A 141 25.37 29.23 -42.61
CA THR A 141 25.57 28.91 -41.19
C THR A 141 24.37 29.32 -40.32
N GLN A 142 23.65 30.38 -40.70
CA GLN A 142 22.45 30.81 -39.98
C GLN A 142 21.27 29.88 -40.26
N ALA A 143 21.07 29.46 -41.51
CA ALA A 143 20.04 28.52 -41.91
C ALA A 143 20.21 27.16 -41.19
N SER A 144 21.43 26.64 -41.13
CA SER A 144 21.73 25.39 -40.42
C SER A 144 21.48 25.48 -38.91
N LYS A 145 21.81 26.61 -38.27
CA LYS A 145 21.47 26.86 -36.85
C LYS A 145 19.95 26.86 -36.61
N ILE A 146 19.16 27.45 -37.50
CA ILE A 146 17.70 27.48 -37.39
C ILE A 146 17.11 26.08 -37.59
N SER A 147 17.58 25.33 -38.60
CA SER A 147 17.14 23.96 -38.86
C SER A 147 17.38 23.06 -37.65
N ARG A 148 18.57 23.15 -37.03
CA ARG A 148 18.90 22.35 -35.84
C ARG A 148 17.97 22.63 -34.66
N LYS A 149 17.70 23.91 -34.38
CA LYS A 149 16.76 24.32 -33.31
C LYS A 149 15.35 23.79 -33.56
N TYR A 150 14.91 23.78 -34.81
CA TYR A 150 13.60 23.28 -35.19
C TYR A 150 13.48 21.77 -34.95
N GLU A 151 14.52 21.02 -35.30
CA GLU A 151 14.60 19.58 -35.12
C GLU A 151 14.69 19.18 -33.62
N ASP A 152 15.45 19.94 -32.83
CA ASP A 152 15.49 19.80 -31.37
C ASP A 152 14.10 20.02 -30.74
N PHE A 153 13.37 21.05 -31.19
CA PHE A 153 12.00 21.33 -30.72
C PHE A 153 11.02 20.19 -31.04
N LEU A 154 11.07 19.63 -32.26
CA LEU A 154 10.24 18.49 -32.62
C LEU A 154 10.55 17.26 -31.77
N THR A 155 11.83 17.01 -31.48
CA THR A 155 12.27 15.89 -30.66
C THR A 155 11.85 16.05 -29.19
N GLN A 156 11.87 17.26 -28.65
CA GLN A 156 11.38 17.52 -27.30
C GLN A 156 9.86 17.34 -27.22
N LEU A 157 9.12 17.89 -28.18
CA LEU A 157 7.66 17.78 -28.23
C LEU A 157 7.21 16.33 -28.41
N SER A 158 7.93 15.55 -29.21
CA SER A 158 7.67 14.11 -29.38
C SER A 158 7.94 13.31 -28.11
N GLY A 159 9.00 13.66 -27.35
CA GLY A 159 9.27 13.09 -26.04
C GLY A 159 8.19 13.40 -25.00
N PHE A 160 7.66 14.63 -24.96
CA PHE A 160 6.56 14.98 -24.04
C PHE A 160 5.24 14.28 -24.38
N LEU A 161 5.00 14.01 -25.66
CA LEU A 161 3.79 13.33 -26.15
C LEU A 161 3.97 11.81 -26.31
N ASP A 162 5.13 11.28 -25.93
CA ASP A 162 5.54 9.88 -26.06
C ASP A 162 5.18 9.29 -27.45
N THR A 163 5.47 10.06 -28.50
CA THR A 163 5.10 9.74 -29.88
C THR A 163 6.37 9.67 -30.74
N ASP A 164 6.66 8.53 -31.37
CA ASP A 164 7.83 8.44 -32.25
C ASP A 164 7.57 9.15 -33.59
N ILE A 165 8.43 10.12 -33.90
CA ILE A 165 8.38 10.94 -35.12
C ILE A 165 9.50 10.61 -36.13
N ARG A 166 10.45 9.71 -35.79
CA ARG A 166 11.65 9.45 -36.61
C ARG A 166 11.37 8.97 -38.04
N GLU A 167 10.23 8.30 -38.26
CA GLU A 167 9.86 7.73 -39.56
C GLU A 167 8.67 8.45 -40.22
N LYS A 168 8.21 9.57 -39.64
CA LYS A 168 7.03 10.28 -40.15
C LYS A 168 7.43 11.34 -41.17
N GLU A 169 6.89 11.25 -42.39
CA GLU A 169 7.09 12.26 -43.45
C GLU A 169 6.72 13.68 -43.00
N LYS A 170 5.76 13.81 -42.08
CA LYS A 170 5.31 15.08 -41.51
C LYS A 170 5.15 15.00 -39.99
N PRO A 171 6.24 15.17 -39.23
CA PRO A 171 6.24 15.09 -37.76
C PRO A 171 5.23 16.04 -37.08
N GLN A 172 5.05 17.25 -37.62
CA GLN A 172 4.17 18.25 -36.98
C GLN A 172 2.70 17.85 -37.03
N GLU A 173 2.25 17.28 -38.14
CA GLU A 173 0.86 16.82 -38.30
C GLU A 173 0.57 15.64 -37.35
N CYS A 174 1.53 14.72 -37.19
CA CYS A 174 1.42 13.59 -36.25
C CYS A 174 1.30 14.05 -34.80
N LEU A 175 2.16 14.99 -34.36
CA LEU A 175 2.11 15.54 -33.01
C LEU A 175 0.81 16.34 -32.76
N THR A 176 0.33 17.09 -33.76
CA THR A 176 -0.93 17.86 -33.66
C THR A 176 -2.14 16.93 -33.51
N SER A 177 -2.19 15.85 -34.29
CA SER A 177 -3.24 14.83 -34.18
C SER A 177 -3.26 14.20 -32.79
N LYS A 178 -2.09 13.82 -32.24
CA LYS A 178 -1.99 13.24 -30.90
C LYS A 178 -2.47 14.19 -29.80
N VAL A 179 -2.09 15.47 -29.88
CA VAL A 179 -2.61 16.50 -28.95
C VAL A 179 -4.13 16.63 -29.04
N SER A 180 -4.70 16.54 -30.24
CA SER A 180 -6.15 16.61 -30.43
C SER A 180 -6.89 15.40 -29.85
N GLU A 181 -6.29 14.20 -29.92
CA GLU A 181 -6.81 12.96 -29.31
C GLU A 181 -6.82 13.08 -27.79
N ILE A 182 -5.69 13.45 -27.19
CA ILE A 182 -5.55 13.63 -25.72
C ILE A 182 -6.56 14.67 -25.21
N ARG A 183 -6.83 15.72 -25.98
CA ARG A 183 -7.85 16.72 -25.63
C ARG A 183 -9.25 16.13 -25.63
N LYS A 184 -9.60 15.30 -26.60
CA LYS A 184 -10.91 14.63 -26.68
C LYS A 184 -11.08 13.65 -25.52
N GLU A 185 -10.06 12.84 -25.23
CA GLU A 185 -10.05 11.90 -24.10
C GLU A 185 -10.20 12.63 -22.75
N ASN A 186 -9.52 13.76 -22.56
CA ASN A 186 -9.71 14.57 -21.35
C ASN A 186 -11.14 15.08 -21.19
N LEU A 187 -11.78 15.48 -22.29
CA LEU A 187 -13.17 15.94 -22.25
C LEU A 187 -14.11 14.79 -21.84
N THR A 188 -13.96 13.61 -22.44
CA THR A 188 -14.79 12.45 -22.10
C THR A 188 -14.56 11.97 -20.67
N LEU A 189 -13.32 11.97 -20.18
CA LEU A 189 -13.03 11.64 -18.77
C LEU A 189 -13.65 12.65 -17.82
N LYS A 190 -13.63 13.95 -18.17
CA LYS A 190 -14.27 14.99 -17.35
C LYS A 190 -15.78 14.79 -17.26
N ASP A 191 -16.43 14.42 -18.37
CA ASP A 191 -17.86 14.12 -18.39
C ASP A 191 -18.18 12.87 -17.55
N GLN A 192 -17.34 11.83 -17.60
CA GLN A 192 -17.48 10.63 -16.76
C GLN A 192 -17.35 10.95 -15.26
N VAL A 193 -16.39 11.81 -14.89
CA VAL A 193 -16.22 12.25 -13.50
C VAL A 193 -17.46 13.00 -13.01
N ALA A 194 -18.02 13.89 -13.82
CA ALA A 194 -19.25 14.62 -13.48
C ALA A 194 -20.44 13.67 -13.25
N ALA A 195 -20.62 12.67 -14.13
CA ALA A 195 -21.69 11.67 -13.99
C ALA A 195 -21.51 10.79 -12.72
N LEU A 196 -20.27 10.40 -12.40
CA LEU A 196 -19.97 9.64 -11.18
C LEU A 196 -20.21 10.47 -9.91
N GLN A 197 -19.92 11.77 -9.96
CA GLN A 197 -20.16 12.67 -8.84
C GLN A 197 -21.67 12.82 -8.57
N GLU A 198 -22.48 13.04 -9.61
CA GLU A 198 -23.94 13.10 -9.49
C GLU A 198 -24.53 11.80 -8.91
N ALA A 199 -24.10 10.62 -9.42
CA ALA A 199 -24.55 9.34 -8.89
C ALA A 199 -24.18 9.14 -7.40
N THR A 200 -23.02 9.63 -6.99
CA THR A 200 -22.58 9.58 -5.58
C THR A 200 -23.45 10.46 -4.70
N GLU A 201 -23.78 11.68 -5.15
CA GLU A 201 -24.67 12.60 -4.44
C GLU A 201 -26.08 12.02 -4.29
N VAL A 202 -26.63 11.42 -5.35
CA VAL A 202 -27.94 10.73 -5.29
C VAL A 202 -27.93 9.59 -4.27
N HIS A 203 -26.91 8.72 -4.31
CA HIS A 203 -26.79 7.62 -3.36
C HIS A 203 -26.62 8.10 -1.91
N GLU A 204 -25.89 9.20 -1.69
CA GLU A 204 -25.78 9.82 -0.36
C GLU A 204 -27.14 10.31 0.16
N MET A 205 -27.94 10.93 -0.71
CA MET A 205 -29.29 11.38 -0.38
C MET A 205 -30.24 10.22 -0.08
N GLU A 206 -30.19 9.14 -0.87
CA GLU A 206 -30.97 7.91 -0.62
C GLU A 206 -30.58 7.24 0.71
N SER A 207 -29.28 7.19 1.02
CA SER A 207 -28.77 6.66 2.28
C SER A 207 -29.25 7.48 3.48
N LYS A 208 -29.26 8.82 3.37
CA LYS A 208 -29.81 9.72 4.40
C LYS A 208 -31.31 9.45 4.62
N ALA A 209 -32.11 9.37 3.55
CA ALA A 209 -33.54 9.09 3.63
C ALA A 209 -33.83 7.70 4.23
N SER A 210 -33.01 6.70 3.89
CA SER A 210 -33.10 5.34 4.43
C SER A 210 -32.80 5.32 5.93
N ARG A 211 -31.75 6.02 6.38
CA ARG A 211 -31.40 6.14 7.80
C ARG A 211 -32.52 6.79 8.61
N GLU A 212 -33.14 7.86 8.09
CA GLU A 212 -34.28 8.51 8.74
C GLU A 212 -35.49 7.58 8.85
N THR A 213 -35.76 6.79 7.81
CA THR A 213 -36.84 5.80 7.82
C THR A 213 -36.59 4.72 8.87
N ILE A 214 -35.35 4.22 8.97
CA ILE A 214 -34.95 3.27 10.02
C ILE A 214 -35.14 3.89 11.40
N MET A 215 -34.69 5.14 11.63
CA MET A 215 -34.87 5.80 12.93
C MET A 215 -36.34 5.98 13.31
N ARG A 216 -37.22 6.29 12.35
CA ARG A 216 -38.68 6.34 12.58
C ARG A 216 -39.22 4.96 12.98
N LEU A 217 -38.89 3.91 12.23
CA LEU A 217 -39.33 2.55 12.53
C LEU A 217 -38.81 2.06 13.89
N VAL A 218 -37.55 2.34 14.24
CA VAL A 218 -37.00 2.00 15.57
C VAL A 218 -37.76 2.72 16.69
N SER A 219 -38.14 3.98 16.48
CA SER A 219 -38.94 4.74 17.44
C SER A 219 -40.35 4.18 17.60
N GLU A 220 -40.98 3.74 16.50
CA GLU A 220 -42.28 3.08 16.51
C GLU A 220 -42.22 1.72 17.21
N VAL A 221 -41.21 0.89 16.90
CA VAL A 221 -40.99 -0.40 17.56
C VAL A 221 -40.76 -0.22 19.05
N SER A 222 -39.96 0.77 19.47
CA SER A 222 -39.72 1.05 20.88
C SER A 222 -41.01 1.45 21.62
N LYS A 223 -41.87 2.25 20.99
CA LYS A 223 -43.19 2.61 21.54
C LYS A 223 -44.10 1.39 21.68
N GLU A 224 -44.15 0.53 20.66
CA GLU A 224 -44.95 -0.70 20.72
C GLU A 224 -44.41 -1.70 21.75
N GLN A 225 -43.09 -1.82 21.88
CA GLN A 225 -42.47 -2.63 22.92
C GLN A 225 -42.84 -2.13 24.33
N GLN A 226 -42.86 -0.81 24.54
CA GLN A 226 -43.28 -0.22 25.80
C GLN A 226 -44.76 -0.47 26.09
N LYS A 227 -45.64 -0.35 25.08
CA LYS A 227 -47.06 -0.71 25.21
C LYS A 227 -47.25 -2.18 25.53
N ALA A 228 -46.54 -3.07 24.83
CA ALA A 228 -46.57 -4.51 25.06
C ALA A 228 -46.12 -4.86 26.49
N ALA A 229 -45.04 -4.25 26.98
CA ALA A 229 -44.61 -4.40 28.37
C ALA A 229 -45.70 -3.95 29.35
N GLY A 230 -46.39 -2.84 29.08
CA GLY A 230 -47.55 -2.40 29.85
C GLY A 230 -48.71 -3.41 29.84
N TYR A 231 -49.00 -4.03 28.70
CA TYR A 231 -50.01 -5.10 28.62
C TYR A 231 -49.64 -6.33 29.45
N TYR A 232 -48.37 -6.76 29.42
CA TYR A 232 -47.91 -7.87 30.26
C TYR A 232 -48.06 -7.58 31.76
N GLN A 233 -47.69 -6.38 32.19
CA GLN A 233 -47.87 -5.96 33.60
C GLN A 233 -49.35 -5.96 34.00
N ASN A 234 -50.23 -5.44 33.14
CA ASN A 234 -51.68 -5.46 33.39
C ASN A 234 -52.23 -6.89 33.43
N MET A 235 -51.77 -7.78 32.54
CA MET A 235 -52.17 -9.17 32.52
C MET A 235 -51.70 -9.92 33.77
N GLU A 236 -50.47 -9.68 34.23
CA GLU A 236 -49.96 -10.24 35.49
C GLU A 236 -50.78 -9.74 36.69
N LYS A 237 -51.13 -8.46 36.72
CA LYS A 237 -52.01 -7.89 37.76
C LYS A 237 -53.37 -8.57 37.75
N LEU A 238 -54.00 -8.71 36.57
CA LEU A 238 -55.30 -9.36 36.45
C LEU A 238 -55.25 -10.85 36.83
N SER A 239 -54.15 -11.54 36.52
CA SER A 239 -53.92 -12.92 36.96
C SER A 239 -53.88 -13.02 38.48
N LYS A 240 -53.13 -12.13 39.16
CA LYS A 240 -53.09 -12.08 40.63
C LYS A 240 -54.46 -11.78 41.23
N ASP A 241 -55.21 -10.84 40.65
CA ASP A 241 -56.56 -10.51 41.08
C ASP A 241 -57.53 -11.70 40.91
N LEU A 242 -57.38 -12.47 39.83
CA LEU A 242 -58.13 -13.70 39.58
C LEU A 242 -57.82 -14.77 40.63
N ASP A 243 -56.55 -14.99 40.96
CA ASP A 243 -56.15 -15.97 41.99
C ASP A 243 -56.75 -15.59 43.35
N ILE A 244 -56.71 -14.30 43.72
CA ILE A 244 -57.35 -13.79 44.93
C ILE A 244 -58.86 -14.04 44.90
N ALA A 245 -59.52 -13.79 43.76
CA ALA A 245 -60.95 -14.03 43.60
C ALA A 245 -61.31 -15.52 43.70
N ILE A 246 -60.48 -16.41 43.16
CA ILE A 246 -60.65 -17.87 43.25
C ILE A 246 -60.57 -18.33 44.70
N ILE A 247 -59.57 -17.87 45.46
CA ILE A 247 -59.41 -18.21 46.88
C ILE A 247 -60.65 -17.75 47.68
N ARG A 248 -61.13 -16.53 47.42
CA ARG A 248 -62.35 -16.01 48.06
C ARG A 248 -63.58 -16.85 47.71
N ARG A 249 -63.78 -17.21 46.44
CA ARG A 249 -64.87 -18.08 46.02
C ARG A 249 -64.82 -19.44 46.73
N GLN A 250 -63.65 -20.06 46.79
CA GLN A 250 -63.47 -21.35 47.49
C GLN A 250 -63.80 -21.26 48.98
N SER A 251 -63.42 -20.17 49.65
CA SER A 251 -63.77 -19.95 51.06
C SER A 251 -65.29 -19.83 51.27
N LEU A 252 -65.98 -19.10 50.40
CA LEU A 252 -67.45 -18.98 50.43
C LEU A 252 -68.13 -20.31 50.12
N GLU A 253 -67.62 -21.09 49.16
CA GLU A 253 -68.15 -22.43 48.86
C GLU A 253 -68.02 -23.40 50.06
N MET A 254 -66.92 -23.30 50.80
CA MET A 254 -66.74 -24.07 52.03
C MET A 254 -67.76 -23.65 53.11
N GLU A 255 -68.01 -22.34 53.25
CA GLU A 255 -69.03 -21.83 54.17
C GLU A 255 -70.44 -22.28 53.78
N ILE A 256 -70.78 -22.23 52.49
CA ILE A 256 -72.07 -22.73 51.97
C ILE A 256 -72.25 -24.21 52.29
N ARG A 257 -71.23 -25.05 52.06
CA ARG A 257 -71.27 -26.48 52.42
C ARG A 257 -71.50 -26.67 53.92
N ASN A 258 -70.76 -25.95 54.77
CA ASN A 258 -70.95 -26.03 56.22
C ASN A 258 -72.37 -25.61 56.65
N LEU A 259 -72.95 -24.60 56.02
CA LEU A 259 -74.32 -24.17 56.29
C LEU A 259 -75.35 -25.20 55.80
N GLN A 260 -75.12 -25.84 54.66
CA GLN A 260 -75.95 -26.93 54.15
C GLN A 260 -75.91 -28.14 55.08
N ASP A 261 -74.74 -28.54 55.55
CA ASP A 261 -74.58 -29.65 56.50
C ASP A 261 -75.34 -29.35 57.80
N LYS A 262 -75.20 -28.13 58.35
CA LYS A 262 -75.98 -27.69 59.52
C LYS A 262 -77.49 -27.71 59.26
N LEU A 263 -77.94 -27.26 58.10
CA LEU A 263 -79.35 -27.28 57.74
C LEU A 263 -79.89 -28.71 57.68
N THR A 264 -79.15 -29.65 57.08
CA THR A 264 -79.56 -31.06 57.01
C THR A 264 -79.56 -31.73 58.38
N ALA A 265 -78.61 -31.40 59.27
CA ALA A 265 -78.61 -31.87 60.65
C ALA A 265 -79.85 -31.37 61.41
N ASN A 266 -80.11 -30.05 61.35
CA ASN A 266 -81.30 -29.46 61.97
C ASN A 266 -82.61 -30.05 61.42
N GLN A 267 -82.66 -30.34 60.11
CA GLN A 267 -83.83 -30.98 59.50
C GLN A 267 -84.06 -32.40 60.04
N LYS A 268 -82.99 -33.18 60.20
CA LYS A 268 -83.08 -34.52 60.81
C LYS A 268 -83.55 -34.45 62.27
N ASP A 269 -83.00 -33.52 63.05
CA ASP A 269 -83.41 -33.32 64.44
C ASP A 269 -84.89 -32.92 64.55
N LEU A 270 -85.35 -32.05 63.64
CA LEU A 270 -86.76 -31.65 63.56
C LEU A 270 -87.66 -32.85 63.22
N ASP A 271 -87.28 -33.67 62.25
CA ASP A 271 -88.08 -34.81 61.84
C ASP A 271 -88.10 -35.91 62.92
N ALA A 272 -86.99 -36.11 63.65
CA ALA A 272 -86.95 -36.97 64.84
C ALA A 272 -87.93 -36.48 65.92
N SER A 273 -87.92 -35.18 66.23
CA SER A 273 -88.84 -34.58 67.21
C SER A 273 -90.32 -34.71 66.78
N LYS A 274 -90.63 -34.55 65.48
CA LYS A 274 -91.99 -34.80 64.96
C LYS A 274 -92.42 -36.25 65.15
N GLN A 275 -91.51 -37.20 64.92
CA GLN A 275 -91.79 -38.63 65.07
C GLN A 275 -92.03 -39.00 66.54
N GLU A 276 -91.23 -38.45 67.46
CA GLU A 276 -91.46 -38.58 68.91
C GLU A 276 -92.83 -38.04 69.33
N LEU A 277 -93.20 -36.85 68.83
CA LEU A 277 -94.50 -36.25 69.12
C LEU A 277 -95.66 -37.09 68.58
N HIS A 278 -95.52 -37.65 67.39
CA HIS A 278 -96.51 -38.58 66.82
C HIS A 278 -96.67 -39.84 67.69
N ASN A 279 -95.56 -40.44 68.11
CA ASN A 279 -95.57 -41.63 68.97
C ASN A 279 -96.21 -41.32 70.33
N LEU A 280 -95.90 -40.17 70.92
CA LEU A 280 -96.50 -39.72 72.18
C LEU A 280 -98.02 -39.55 72.03
N LYS A 281 -98.48 -38.92 70.93
CA LYS A 281 -99.90 -38.78 70.62
C LYS A 281 -100.61 -40.12 70.48
N LYS A 282 -99.98 -41.09 69.81
CA LYS A 282 -100.51 -42.46 69.67
C LYS A 282 -100.67 -43.13 71.04
N SER A 283 -99.62 -43.11 71.87
CA SER A 283 -99.65 -43.71 73.21
C SER A 283 -100.73 -43.08 74.11
N SER A 284 -100.94 -41.77 74.02
CA SER A 284 -102.01 -41.09 74.73
C SER A 284 -103.40 -41.55 74.30
N SER A 285 -103.63 -41.79 73.01
CA SER A 285 -104.91 -42.29 72.51
C SER A 285 -105.18 -43.74 72.91
N GLU A 286 -104.15 -44.59 72.94
CA GLU A 286 -104.25 -45.99 73.38
C GLU A 286 -104.56 -46.09 74.89
N LEU A 287 -103.93 -45.23 75.71
CA LEU A 287 -104.23 -45.09 77.13
C LEU A 287 -105.67 -44.64 77.40
N ASP A 288 -106.16 -43.65 76.65
CA ASP A 288 -107.56 -43.17 76.77
C ASP A 288 -108.57 -44.28 76.41
N GLY A 289 -108.28 -45.07 75.37
CA GLY A 289 -109.08 -46.24 75.01
C GLY A 289 -109.11 -47.30 76.11
N SER A 290 -107.95 -47.64 76.67
CA SER A 290 -107.82 -48.63 77.74
C SER A 290 -108.56 -48.21 79.02
N LEU A 291 -108.49 -46.93 79.38
CA LEU A 291 -109.19 -46.37 80.54
C LEU A 291 -110.72 -46.45 80.36
N LYS A 292 -111.24 -46.21 79.16
CA LYS A 292 -112.66 -46.37 78.84
C LYS A 292 -113.12 -47.82 78.99
N SER A 293 -112.37 -48.78 78.46
CA SER A 293 -112.69 -50.21 78.57
C SER A 293 -112.72 -50.69 80.03
N SER A 294 -111.70 -50.37 80.82
CA SER A 294 -111.64 -50.73 82.24
C SER A 294 -112.81 -50.17 83.04
N ARG A 295 -113.25 -48.94 82.72
CA ARG A 295 -114.42 -48.32 83.36
C ARG A 295 -115.73 -49.01 82.99
N GLU A 296 -115.83 -49.61 81.81
CA GLU A 296 -117.00 -50.38 81.37
C GLU A 296 -117.05 -51.75 82.07
N GLU A 297 -115.91 -52.44 82.16
CA GLU A 297 -115.76 -53.72 82.86
C GLU A 297 -116.07 -53.61 84.36
N ALA A 298 -115.61 -52.55 85.02
CA ALA A 298 -115.95 -52.31 86.42
C ALA A 298 -117.46 -52.11 86.63
N ARG A 299 -118.16 -51.50 85.66
CA ARG A 299 -119.61 -51.32 85.70
C ARG A 299 -120.36 -52.64 85.52
N THR A 300 -119.91 -53.52 84.63
CA THR A 300 -120.54 -54.83 84.41
C THR A 300 -120.30 -55.81 85.56
N ALA A 301 -119.10 -55.80 86.17
CA ALA A 301 -118.82 -56.62 87.36
C ALA A 301 -119.64 -56.17 88.58
N HIS A 302 -119.91 -54.86 88.71
CA HIS A 302 -120.75 -54.36 89.79
C HIS A 302 -122.21 -54.79 89.63
N SER A 303 -122.76 -54.77 88.41
CA SER A 303 -124.14 -55.19 88.16
C SER A 303 -124.36 -56.69 88.37
N SER A 304 -123.38 -57.54 88.05
CA SER A 304 -123.45 -58.99 88.30
C SER A 304 -123.40 -59.37 89.79
N LEU A 305 -122.65 -58.62 90.61
CA LEU A 305 -122.61 -58.83 92.06
C LEU A 305 -123.98 -58.57 92.71
N VAL A 306 -124.70 -57.56 92.23
CA VAL A 306 -126.03 -57.20 92.74
C VAL A 306 -127.03 -58.30 92.42
N THR A 307 -127.07 -58.80 91.18
CA THR A 307 -127.99 -59.87 90.77
C THR A 307 -127.71 -61.20 91.47
N PHE A 308 -126.44 -61.53 91.74
CA PHE A 308 -126.08 -62.72 92.50
C PHE A 308 -126.61 -62.69 93.94
N LYS A 309 -126.52 -61.53 94.62
CA LYS A 309 -127.04 -61.35 95.99
C LYS A 309 -128.56 -61.50 96.07
N GLU A 310 -129.27 -61.09 95.03
CA GLU A 310 -130.73 -61.25 94.91
C GLU A 310 -131.13 -62.72 94.77
N GLN A 311 -130.41 -63.51 93.97
CA GLN A 311 -130.70 -64.93 93.75
C GLN A 311 -130.55 -65.80 95.00
N ILE A 312 -129.47 -65.61 95.79
CA ILE A 312 -129.24 -66.41 96.99
C ILE A 312 -130.28 -66.11 98.09
N ALA A 313 -130.67 -64.84 98.24
CA ALA A 313 -131.73 -64.49 99.20
C ALA A 313 -133.10 -65.08 98.84
N ALA A 314 -133.39 -65.22 97.54
CA ALA A 314 -134.59 -65.91 97.06
C ALA A 314 -134.56 -67.42 97.37
N LEU A 315 -133.43 -68.10 97.16
CA LEU A 315 -133.30 -69.54 97.41
C LEU A 315 -133.39 -69.93 98.89
N LEU A 316 -132.87 -69.09 99.80
CA LEU A 316 -132.88 -69.34 101.24
C LEU A 316 -134.20 -68.99 101.93
N SER A 317 -135.15 -68.39 101.20
CA SER A 317 -136.49 -68.08 101.70
C SER A 317 -137.44 -69.29 101.55
N ARG A 318 -138.02 -69.78 102.65
CA ARG A 318 -139.09 -70.81 102.67
C ARG A 318 -140.22 -70.36 103.61
N ARG A 319 -141.41 -70.98 103.53
CA ARG A 319 -142.70 -70.56 104.17
C ARG A 319 -142.65 -70.12 105.65
N SER A 320 -141.58 -70.39 106.38
CA SER A 320 -141.38 -69.97 107.77
C SER A 320 -140.51 -68.71 107.98
N ALA A 321 -139.81 -68.14 106.97
CA ALA A 321 -139.12 -66.84 107.04
C ALA A 321 -138.64 -66.30 105.66
N ILE A 322 -138.65 -64.97 105.45
CA ILE A 322 -138.15 -64.26 104.25
C ILE A 322 -136.75 -63.66 104.54
N VAL A 323 -135.76 -63.97 103.70
CA VAL A 323 -134.37 -63.49 103.83
C VAL A 323 -134.12 -62.30 102.88
N LYS A 324 -133.52 -61.20 103.37
CA LYS A 324 -133.17 -60.02 102.55
C LYS A 324 -131.88 -60.25 101.72
N PRO A 325 -131.75 -59.68 100.52
CA PRO A 325 -130.54 -59.75 99.67
C PRO A 325 -129.40 -58.89 100.21
N SER A 326 -128.92 -59.24 101.40
CA SER A 326 -127.72 -58.69 102.03
C SER A 326 -126.89 -59.83 102.59
N GLU A 327 -125.58 -59.76 102.43
CA GLU A 327 -124.61 -60.79 102.81
C GLU A 327 -124.74 -61.23 104.27
N LYS A 328 -124.99 -60.27 105.16
CA LYS A 328 -125.18 -60.53 106.60
C LYS A 328 -126.41 -61.40 106.90
N ALA A 329 -127.52 -61.18 106.19
CA ALA A 329 -128.77 -61.91 106.40
C ALA A 329 -128.72 -63.35 105.84
N ILE A 330 -127.93 -63.58 104.80
CA ILE A 330 -127.72 -64.91 104.18
C ILE A 330 -126.93 -65.83 105.13
N LEU A 331 -125.89 -65.31 105.80
CA LEU A 331 -125.01 -66.09 106.67
C LEU A 331 -125.67 -66.55 107.99
N GLU A 332 -126.57 -65.77 108.58
CA GLU A 332 -127.27 -66.16 109.82
C GLU A 332 -128.19 -67.37 109.62
N ARG A 333 -128.82 -67.50 108.44
CA ARG A 333 -129.76 -68.58 108.14
C ARG A 333 -129.08 -69.94 107.93
N ILE A 334 -127.86 -69.95 107.40
CA ILE A 334 -127.09 -71.19 107.16
C ILE A 334 -126.66 -71.84 108.49
N ARG A 335 -126.33 -71.03 109.50
CA ARG A 335 -125.92 -71.55 110.83
C ARG A 335 -127.04 -72.28 111.58
N GLU A 336 -128.30 -71.96 111.29
CA GLU A 336 -129.47 -72.56 111.95
C GLU A 336 -129.83 -73.95 111.38
N ILE A 337 -129.42 -74.25 110.14
CA ILE A 337 -129.70 -75.53 109.46
C ILE A 337 -128.73 -76.63 109.96
N ASN A 338 -127.46 -76.30 110.21
CA ASN A 338 -126.43 -77.28 110.58
C ASN A 338 -126.65 -77.94 111.96
N CYS A 339 -127.31 -77.29 112.92
CA CYS A 339 -127.54 -77.88 114.26
C CYS A 339 -128.54 -79.06 114.29
N LYS A 340 -129.20 -79.40 113.18
CA LYS A 340 -130.11 -80.57 113.09
C LYS A 340 -129.42 -81.83 112.56
N GLU A 341 -128.31 -81.69 111.83
CA GLU A 341 -127.61 -82.75 111.10
C GLU A 341 -126.73 -83.62 112.02
N GLU A 342 -126.13 -83.06 113.07
CA GLU A 342 -125.32 -83.77 114.07
C GLU A 342 -126.07 -84.87 114.85
N SER A 343 -127.41 -84.84 114.86
CA SER A 343 -128.24 -85.84 115.55
C SER A 343 -128.49 -87.13 114.73
N GLU A 344 -128.28 -87.09 113.41
CA GLU A 344 -128.47 -88.23 112.50
C GLU A 344 -127.18 -89.07 112.33
N GLU A 345 -126.01 -88.49 112.60
CA GLU A 345 -124.67 -89.11 112.44
C GLU A 345 -124.41 -90.27 113.44
N ILE A 346 -125.04 -90.25 114.62
CA ILE A 346 -124.91 -91.31 115.65
C ILE A 346 -125.59 -92.64 115.22
N MET A 347 -126.59 -92.60 114.34
CA MET A 347 -127.25 -93.82 113.83
C MET A 347 -126.44 -94.55 112.75
N VAL A 348 -125.55 -93.85 112.03
CA VAL A 348 -124.78 -94.43 110.91
C VAL A 348 -123.69 -95.38 111.39
N SER A 349 -123.06 -95.10 112.54
CA SER A 349 -121.95 -95.91 113.09
C SER A 349 -122.36 -97.32 113.54
N GLN A 350 -123.66 -97.62 113.75
CA GLN A 350 -124.13 -98.97 114.09
C GLN A 350 -124.26 -99.90 112.87
N LEU A 351 -124.48 -99.35 111.66
CA LEU A 351 -124.64 -100.13 110.43
C LEU A 351 -123.30 -100.59 109.84
N GLU A 352 -122.22 -99.84 110.06
CA GLU A 352 -120.88 -100.16 109.54
C GLU A 352 -120.31 -101.47 110.13
N THR A 353 -120.63 -101.81 111.38
CA THR A 353 -120.22 -103.08 112.02
C THR A 353 -120.86 -104.33 111.43
N GLN A 354 -121.96 -104.23 110.69
CA GLN A 354 -122.62 -105.37 110.03
C GLN A 354 -122.01 -105.69 108.66
N ILE A 355 -121.47 -104.69 107.96
CA ILE A 355 -120.92 -104.83 106.60
C ILE A 355 -119.63 -105.67 106.60
N ALA A 356 -118.79 -105.53 107.63
CA ALA A 356 -117.50 -106.24 107.73
C ALA A 356 -117.62 -107.78 107.75
N LYS A 357 -118.76 -108.34 108.19
CA LYS A 357 -118.98 -109.80 108.25
C LYS A 357 -119.44 -110.42 106.92
N LEU A 358 -119.96 -109.63 105.98
CA LEU A 358 -120.43 -110.10 104.67
C LEU A 358 -119.31 -110.15 103.62
N THR A 359 -118.28 -109.32 103.77
CA THR A 359 -117.17 -109.22 102.81
C THR A 359 -116.29 -110.47 102.78
N GLU A 360 -116.11 -111.16 103.92
CA GLU A 360 -115.29 -112.37 104.05
C GLU A 360 -115.91 -113.61 103.33
N ALA A 361 -117.23 -113.62 103.12
CA ALA A 361 -117.92 -114.70 102.41
C ALA A 361 -117.77 -114.60 100.88
N LEU A 362 -117.54 -113.39 100.34
CA LEU A 362 -117.51 -113.13 98.89
C LEU A 362 -116.17 -113.54 98.23
N GLU A 363 -115.05 -113.43 98.93
CA GLU A 363 -113.71 -113.77 98.41
C GLU A 363 -113.57 -115.26 98.03
N ASN A 364 -114.27 -116.16 98.73
CA ASN A 364 -114.22 -117.61 98.44
C ASN A 364 -114.89 -118.00 97.12
N GLN A 365 -115.83 -117.18 96.60
CA GLN A 365 -116.57 -117.45 95.37
C GLN A 365 -115.81 -117.01 94.10
N THR A 366 -114.96 -115.99 94.20
CA THR A 366 -114.19 -115.44 93.06
C THR A 366 -113.12 -116.42 92.53
N ARG A 367 -112.58 -117.30 93.38
CA ARG A 367 -111.56 -118.29 93.00
C ARG A 367 -112.04 -119.32 91.96
N LEU A 368 -113.30 -119.76 92.04
CA LEU A 368 -113.87 -120.74 91.09
C LEU A 368 -114.13 -120.14 89.69
N TYR A 369 -114.25 -118.81 89.58
CA TYR A 369 -114.52 -118.11 88.32
C TYR A 369 -113.27 -117.99 87.41
N GLN A 370 -112.07 -118.02 87.98
CA GLN A 370 -110.81 -117.87 87.23
C GLN A 370 -110.43 -119.12 86.40
N GLU A 371 -110.82 -120.32 86.83
CA GLU A 371 -110.53 -121.58 86.09
C GLU A 371 -111.34 -121.73 84.80
N ALA A 372 -112.51 -121.08 84.69
CA ALA A 372 -113.33 -121.07 83.47
C ALA A 372 -112.76 -120.16 82.37
N LEU A 373 -112.01 -119.12 82.74
CA LEU A 373 -111.52 -118.07 81.84
C LEU A 373 -110.35 -118.53 80.95
N GLU A 374 -109.52 -119.47 81.42
CA GLU A 374 -108.38 -120.05 80.68
C GLU A 374 -108.80 -120.89 79.45
N ARG A 375 -110.02 -121.46 79.44
CA ARG A 375 -110.56 -122.17 78.26
C ARG A 375 -110.96 -121.22 77.12
N SER A 376 -111.33 -119.98 77.42
CA SER A 376 -111.77 -118.98 76.42
C SER A 376 -110.61 -118.48 75.54
N ARG A 377 -109.42 -118.30 76.13
CA ARG A 377 -108.25 -117.72 75.43
C ARG A 377 -107.65 -118.60 74.34
N LYS A 378 -107.94 -119.91 74.33
CA LYS A 378 -107.44 -120.83 73.30
C LYS A 378 -108.26 -120.78 71.99
N ALA A 379 -109.51 -120.29 72.03
CA ALA A 379 -110.37 -120.16 70.85
C ALA A 379 -110.10 -118.86 70.05
N GLU A 380 -109.63 -117.80 70.72
CA GLU A 380 -109.41 -116.46 70.15
C GLU A 380 -108.22 -116.42 69.17
N LYS A 381 -107.15 -117.18 69.43
CA LYS A 381 -105.95 -117.25 68.55
C LYS A 381 -106.20 -117.84 67.16
N CYS A 382 -107.27 -118.61 66.96
CA CYS A 382 -107.63 -119.15 65.64
C CYS A 382 -108.39 -118.14 64.76
N SER A 383 -108.90 -117.05 65.34
CA SER A 383 -109.67 -116.02 64.62
C SER A 383 -108.77 -114.97 63.97
N GLU A 384 -107.63 -114.62 64.56
CA GLU A 384 -106.70 -113.61 64.03
C GLU A 384 -106.06 -114.04 62.70
N ALA A 385 -105.74 -115.32 62.52
CA ALA A 385 -105.07 -115.83 61.32
C ALA A 385 -105.89 -115.71 60.02
N PHE A 386 -107.22 -115.67 60.09
CA PHE A 386 -108.09 -115.47 58.92
C PHE A 386 -108.25 -113.99 58.53
N GLN A 387 -107.95 -113.07 59.45
CA GLN A 387 -108.12 -111.64 59.22
C GLN A 387 -106.97 -111.03 58.41
N ASP A 388 -105.76 -111.61 58.49
CA ASP A 388 -104.59 -111.14 57.74
C ASP A 388 -104.66 -111.47 56.24
N GLN A 389 -105.27 -112.60 55.85
CA GLN A 389 -105.41 -113.02 54.44
C GLN A 389 -106.39 -112.16 53.63
N LEU A 390 -107.36 -111.51 54.28
CA LEU A 390 -108.31 -110.63 53.61
C LEU A 390 -107.69 -109.29 53.20
N LYS A 391 -106.65 -108.85 53.90
CA LYS A 391 -106.05 -107.53 53.74
C LYS A 391 -105.10 -107.44 52.54
N GLU A 392 -104.38 -108.52 52.22
CA GLU A 392 -103.48 -108.59 51.04
C GLU A 392 -104.23 -108.48 49.71
N LEU A 393 -105.44 -109.04 49.62
CA LEU A 393 -106.25 -109.02 48.39
C LEU A 393 -106.88 -107.65 48.08
N GLU A 394 -107.07 -106.80 49.09
CA GLU A 394 -107.61 -105.44 48.91
C GLU A 394 -106.55 -104.47 48.35
N ASP A 395 -105.28 -104.66 48.68
CA ASP A 395 -104.17 -103.80 48.24
C ASP A 395 -103.80 -104.02 46.74
N GLU A 396 -103.91 -105.24 46.22
CA GLU A 396 -103.63 -105.53 44.80
C GLU A 396 -104.62 -104.85 43.84
N LEU A 397 -105.90 -104.76 44.22
CA LEU A 397 -106.97 -104.16 43.41
C LEU A 397 -106.80 -102.64 43.25
N LEU A 398 -106.27 -101.96 44.27
CA LEU A 398 -106.00 -100.52 44.25
C LEU A 398 -104.84 -100.16 43.29
N SER A 399 -103.85 -101.05 43.14
CA SER A 399 -102.69 -100.82 42.28
C SER A 399 -103.02 -100.80 40.78
N VAL A 400 -103.99 -101.61 40.34
CA VAL A 400 -104.39 -101.76 38.94
C VAL A 400 -105.12 -100.52 38.40
N ASN A 401 -105.95 -99.88 39.22
CA ASN A 401 -106.70 -98.69 38.83
C ASN A 401 -105.79 -97.46 38.61
N LEU A 402 -104.70 -97.32 39.37
CA LEU A 402 -103.75 -96.21 39.23
C LEU A 402 -102.97 -96.24 37.91
N ILE A 403 -102.63 -97.44 37.41
CA ILE A 403 -101.89 -97.62 36.14
C ILE A 403 -102.76 -97.24 34.93
N GLN A 404 -104.07 -97.53 35.00
CA GLN A 404 -105.00 -97.26 33.90
C GLN A 404 -105.24 -95.76 33.65
N ASP A 405 -105.20 -94.94 34.71
CA ASP A 405 -105.33 -93.48 34.59
C ASP A 405 -104.06 -92.80 34.10
N GLY A 406 -102.87 -93.32 34.45
CA GLY A 406 -101.60 -92.84 33.91
C GLY A 406 -101.51 -92.96 32.39
N LEU A 407 -102.01 -94.06 31.83
CA LEU A 407 -101.98 -94.30 30.37
C LEU A 407 -102.92 -93.35 29.60
N LYS A 408 -104.08 -93.01 30.17
CA LYS A 408 -105.03 -92.06 29.56
C LYS A 408 -104.48 -90.64 29.51
N LEU A 409 -103.76 -90.23 30.56
CA LEU A 409 -103.14 -88.90 30.63
C LEU A 409 -102.05 -88.73 29.55
N GLU A 410 -101.24 -89.76 29.32
CA GLU A 410 -100.15 -89.71 28.34
C GLU A 410 -100.69 -89.60 26.89
N LYS A 411 -101.79 -90.30 26.58
CA LYS A 411 -102.48 -90.18 25.29
C LYS A 411 -102.99 -88.76 25.01
N GLN A 412 -103.51 -88.06 26.02
CA GLN A 412 -103.95 -86.66 25.87
C GLN A 412 -102.79 -85.68 25.64
N LYS A 413 -101.64 -85.90 26.26
CA LYS A 413 -100.44 -85.07 26.02
C LYS A 413 -99.94 -85.20 24.59
N TYR A 414 -99.90 -86.43 24.05
CA TYR A 414 -99.45 -86.70 22.69
C TYR A 414 -100.33 -86.01 21.63
N LEU A 415 -101.65 -86.01 21.82
CA LEU A 415 -102.60 -85.34 20.93
C LEU A 415 -102.39 -83.82 20.92
N LYS A 416 -102.23 -83.21 22.10
CA LYS A 416 -101.93 -81.76 22.20
C LYS A 416 -100.62 -81.37 21.55
N PHE A 417 -99.60 -82.24 21.62
CA PHE A 417 -98.30 -81.98 20.99
C PHE A 417 -98.41 -81.92 19.45
N LEU A 418 -99.14 -82.85 18.84
CA LEU A 418 -99.34 -82.87 17.39
C LEU A 418 -100.16 -81.67 16.89
N GLU A 419 -101.15 -81.24 17.67
CA GLU A 419 -101.95 -80.05 17.36
C GLU A 419 -101.11 -78.76 17.41
N GLN A 420 -100.21 -78.63 18.40
CA GLN A 420 -99.24 -77.53 18.45
C GLN A 420 -98.24 -77.56 17.28
N LEU A 421 -97.84 -78.75 16.84
CA LEU A 421 -96.93 -78.91 15.71
C LEU A 421 -97.59 -78.50 14.39
N ASN A 422 -98.86 -78.85 14.19
CA ASN A 422 -99.65 -78.41 13.04
C ASN A 422 -99.84 -76.89 12.97
N GLN A 423 -100.14 -76.25 14.10
CA GLN A 423 -100.21 -74.78 14.19
C GLN A 423 -98.88 -74.12 13.83
N LYS A 424 -97.77 -74.62 14.37
CA LYS A 424 -96.44 -74.06 14.05
C LYS A 424 -96.06 -74.27 12.58
N MET A 425 -96.47 -75.38 11.97
CA MET A 425 -96.25 -75.68 10.56
C MET A 425 -97.25 -75.00 9.61
N LYS A 426 -98.26 -74.29 10.16
CA LYS A 426 -99.35 -73.62 9.45
C LYS A 426 -100.20 -74.56 8.60
N LEU A 427 -100.48 -75.75 9.11
CA LEU A 427 -101.29 -76.79 8.43
C LEU A 427 -102.75 -76.82 8.92
N ASP A 428 -103.17 -75.82 9.69
CA ASP A 428 -104.43 -75.78 10.47
C ASP A 428 -105.71 -76.02 9.65
N ASN A 429 -105.70 -75.69 8.35
CA ASN A 429 -106.86 -75.87 7.48
C ASN A 429 -106.94 -77.28 6.83
N LEU A 430 -105.84 -78.04 6.78
CA LEU A 430 -105.79 -79.36 6.14
C LEU A 430 -106.15 -80.48 7.15
N THR A 431 -105.84 -80.26 8.42
CA THR A 431 -106.03 -81.20 9.55
C THR A 431 -107.47 -81.44 9.98
N ALA A 432 -108.42 -80.63 9.52
CA ALA A 432 -109.84 -80.82 9.79
C ALA A 432 -110.46 -81.92 8.91
N GLU A 433 -109.85 -82.26 7.77
CA GLU A 433 -110.42 -83.21 6.80
C GLU A 433 -109.68 -84.56 6.72
N VAL A 434 -108.45 -84.66 7.25
CA VAL A 434 -107.66 -85.91 7.19
C VAL A 434 -107.45 -86.49 8.60
N GLY A 435 -107.73 -87.78 8.77
CA GLY A 435 -107.66 -88.47 10.05
C GLY A 435 -106.27 -88.48 10.70
N PHE A 436 -106.22 -88.82 12.00
CA PHE A 436 -105.02 -88.74 12.84
C PHE A 436 -103.76 -89.40 12.24
N ASP A 437 -103.91 -90.52 11.53
CA ASP A 437 -102.79 -91.23 10.90
C ASP A 437 -102.11 -90.43 9.78
N MET A 438 -102.85 -89.64 8.98
CA MET A 438 -102.27 -88.90 7.86
C MET A 438 -101.76 -87.50 8.24
N ASN A 439 -102.09 -87.01 9.44
CA ASN A 439 -101.59 -85.73 9.95
C ASN A 439 -100.07 -85.75 10.11
N VAL A 440 -99.49 -86.91 10.45
CA VAL A 440 -98.04 -87.06 10.55
C VAL A 440 -97.38 -86.97 9.17
N ASP A 441 -97.97 -87.58 8.14
CA ASP A 441 -97.46 -87.53 6.76
C ASP A 441 -97.56 -86.13 6.15
N ALA A 442 -98.63 -85.38 6.45
CA ALA A 442 -98.78 -84.00 6.02
C ALA A 442 -97.72 -83.07 6.65
N ILE A 443 -97.40 -83.29 7.94
CA ILE A 443 -96.32 -82.57 8.63
C ILE A 443 -94.97 -82.91 7.99
N LEU A 444 -94.70 -84.20 7.70
CA LEU A 444 -93.46 -84.63 7.06
C LEU A 444 -93.27 -83.98 5.68
N ALA A 445 -94.29 -84.01 4.82
CA ALA A 445 -94.23 -83.37 3.50
C ALA A 445 -93.97 -81.86 3.58
N ARG A 446 -94.57 -81.18 4.57
CA ARG A 446 -94.35 -79.75 4.81
C ARG A 446 -92.92 -79.46 5.26
N VAL A 447 -92.37 -80.31 6.13
CA VAL A 447 -90.96 -80.21 6.57
C VAL A 447 -90.03 -80.40 5.38
N GLU A 448 -90.25 -81.40 4.52
CA GLU A 448 -89.44 -81.61 3.32
C GLU A 448 -89.48 -80.41 2.35
N GLN A 449 -90.64 -79.76 2.20
CA GLN A 449 -90.76 -78.56 1.39
C GLN A 449 -89.96 -77.37 1.98
N LEU A 450 -90.03 -77.16 3.29
CA LEU A 450 -89.26 -76.10 3.97
C LEU A 450 -87.75 -76.33 3.84
N VAL A 451 -87.30 -77.58 3.97
CA VAL A 451 -85.91 -77.97 3.77
C VAL A 451 -85.43 -77.65 2.35
N LYS A 452 -86.26 -77.87 1.32
CA LYS A 452 -85.91 -77.50 -0.06
C LYS A 452 -85.78 -75.99 -0.25
N LEU A 453 -86.71 -75.20 0.30
CA LEU A 453 -86.67 -73.73 0.23
C LEU A 453 -85.45 -73.16 0.96
N GLU A 454 -85.09 -73.71 2.13
CA GLU A 454 -83.84 -73.35 2.81
C GLU A 454 -82.61 -73.76 2.00
N GLY A 455 -82.64 -74.94 1.36
CA GLY A 455 -81.58 -75.39 0.46
C GLY A 455 -81.34 -74.42 -0.71
N ASP A 456 -82.41 -73.99 -1.39
CA ASP A 456 -82.34 -73.03 -2.49
C ASP A 456 -81.81 -71.66 -2.02
N ALA A 457 -82.28 -71.16 -0.87
CA ALA A 457 -81.78 -69.91 -0.28
C ALA A 457 -80.29 -70.00 0.11
N VAL A 458 -79.85 -71.16 0.62
CA VAL A 458 -78.42 -71.41 0.93
C VAL A 458 -77.58 -71.45 -0.34
N ILE A 459 -78.08 -72.04 -1.44
CA ILE A 459 -77.39 -72.03 -2.73
C ILE A 459 -77.29 -70.61 -3.27
N GLU A 460 -78.37 -69.83 -3.25
CA GLU A 460 -78.37 -68.43 -3.68
C GLU A 460 -77.38 -67.60 -2.84
N ASN A 461 -77.41 -67.73 -1.51
CA ASN A 461 -76.45 -67.08 -0.61
C ASN A 461 -75.00 -67.50 -0.89
N LYS A 462 -74.75 -68.77 -1.20
CA LYS A 462 -73.42 -69.28 -1.58
C LYS A 462 -72.94 -68.65 -2.90
N THR A 463 -73.81 -68.51 -3.89
CA THR A 463 -73.48 -67.83 -5.16
C THR A 463 -73.21 -66.34 -4.95
N MET A 464 -74.02 -65.66 -4.14
CA MET A 464 -73.83 -64.25 -3.79
C MET A 464 -72.50 -64.06 -3.03
N ALA A 465 -72.21 -64.88 -2.03
CA ALA A 465 -70.96 -64.87 -1.28
C ALA A 465 -69.75 -65.10 -2.20
N TYR A 466 -69.85 -66.03 -3.16
CA TYR A 466 -68.79 -66.23 -4.15
C TYR A 466 -68.59 -65.01 -5.05
N SER A 467 -69.68 -64.38 -5.51
CA SER A 467 -69.63 -63.15 -6.31
C SER A 467 -68.99 -61.98 -5.55
N LEU A 468 -69.33 -61.82 -4.26
CA LEU A 468 -68.75 -60.81 -3.37
C LEU A 468 -67.28 -61.11 -3.09
N ARG A 469 -66.92 -62.37 -2.86
CA ARG A 469 -65.53 -62.80 -2.68
C ARG A 469 -64.68 -62.50 -3.91
N ARG A 470 -65.22 -62.69 -5.12
CA ARG A 470 -64.55 -62.30 -6.37
C ARG A 470 -64.39 -60.79 -6.49
N LYS A 471 -65.43 -60.00 -6.20
CA LYS A 471 -65.35 -58.53 -6.17
C LYS A 471 -64.34 -58.02 -5.14
N LEU A 472 -64.28 -58.64 -3.96
CA LEU A 472 -63.32 -58.30 -2.91
C LEU A 472 -61.89 -58.62 -3.35
N LYS A 473 -61.66 -59.77 -4.01
CA LYS A 473 -60.36 -60.13 -4.57
C LYS A 473 -59.88 -59.09 -5.60
N THR A 474 -60.74 -58.69 -6.54
CA THR A 474 -60.36 -57.70 -7.56
C THR A 474 -60.14 -56.30 -6.97
N GLN A 475 -60.89 -55.90 -5.95
CA GLN A 475 -60.63 -54.63 -5.24
C GLN A 475 -59.32 -54.69 -4.45
N LYS A 476 -58.99 -55.84 -3.84
CA LYS A 476 -57.73 -56.05 -3.13
C LYS A 476 -56.53 -55.96 -4.07
N GLU A 477 -56.58 -56.64 -5.22
CA GLU A 477 -55.51 -56.57 -6.25
C GLU A 477 -55.33 -55.13 -6.78
N LYS A 478 -56.43 -54.39 -6.99
CA LYS A 478 -56.36 -52.97 -7.37
C LYS A 478 -55.75 -52.08 -6.29
N LEU A 479 -56.04 -52.37 -5.02
CA LEU A 479 -55.46 -51.64 -3.88
C LEU A 479 -53.96 -51.92 -3.78
N GLU A 480 -53.55 -53.19 -3.82
CA GLU A 480 -52.14 -53.61 -3.80
C GLU A 480 -51.35 -52.98 -4.96
N SER A 481 -51.92 -52.92 -6.16
CA SER A 481 -51.31 -52.24 -7.31
C SER A 481 -51.12 -50.73 -7.08
N LYS A 482 -52.12 -50.05 -6.50
CA LYS A 482 -52.01 -48.62 -6.15
C LYS A 482 -51.01 -48.39 -5.02
N GLU A 483 -50.96 -49.27 -4.03
CA GLU A 483 -50.01 -49.22 -2.92
C GLU A 483 -48.57 -49.37 -3.42
N LEU A 484 -48.33 -50.30 -4.36
CA LEU A 484 -47.03 -50.43 -5.02
C LEU A 484 -46.65 -49.16 -5.79
N HIS A 485 -47.60 -48.53 -6.49
CA HIS A 485 -47.35 -47.26 -7.18
C HIS A 485 -47.03 -46.12 -6.21
N VAL A 486 -47.75 -46.02 -5.09
CA VAL A 486 -47.47 -45.03 -4.04
C VAL A 486 -46.10 -45.27 -3.41
N ASN A 487 -45.71 -46.52 -3.17
CA ASN A 487 -44.38 -46.86 -2.64
C ASN A 487 -43.25 -46.49 -3.61
N LEU A 488 -43.43 -46.74 -4.91
CA LEU A 488 -42.49 -46.29 -5.95
C LEU A 488 -42.37 -44.76 -5.99
N LEU A 489 -43.48 -44.04 -5.91
CA LEU A 489 -43.46 -42.57 -5.86
C LEU A 489 -42.76 -42.05 -4.61
N ARG A 490 -43.01 -42.66 -3.44
CA ARG A 490 -42.32 -42.33 -2.19
C ARG A 490 -40.81 -42.55 -2.31
N GLN A 491 -40.38 -43.69 -2.84
CA GLN A 491 -38.96 -43.96 -3.12
C GLN A 491 -38.35 -42.95 -4.08
N LYS A 492 -39.10 -42.52 -5.11
CA LYS A 492 -38.61 -41.50 -6.04
C LYS A 492 -38.49 -40.13 -5.38
N ILE A 493 -39.42 -39.77 -4.51
CA ILE A 493 -39.36 -38.53 -3.72
C ILE A 493 -38.15 -38.56 -2.80
N THR A 494 -37.92 -39.65 -2.05
CA THR A 494 -36.75 -39.76 -1.16
C THR A 494 -35.44 -39.66 -1.95
N GLN A 495 -35.34 -40.30 -3.11
CA GLN A 495 -34.18 -40.16 -3.99
C GLN A 495 -33.95 -38.71 -4.44
N LEU A 496 -35.02 -38.00 -4.84
CA LEU A 496 -34.92 -36.60 -5.25
C LEU A 496 -34.56 -35.67 -4.07
N GLU A 497 -35.03 -35.98 -2.86
CA GLU A 497 -34.67 -35.26 -1.64
C GLU A 497 -33.20 -35.48 -1.28
N GLU A 498 -32.69 -36.71 -1.37
CA GLU A 498 -31.27 -37.03 -1.20
C GLU A 498 -30.40 -36.32 -2.24
N GLU A 499 -30.76 -36.38 -3.52
CA GLU A 499 -30.06 -35.66 -4.60
C GLU A 499 -30.04 -34.14 -4.33
N LYS A 500 -31.15 -33.57 -3.84
CA LYS A 500 -31.23 -32.16 -3.47
C LYS A 500 -30.30 -31.85 -2.30
N GLN A 501 -30.30 -32.67 -1.23
CA GLN A 501 -29.42 -32.50 -0.09
C GLN A 501 -27.95 -32.55 -0.49
N VAL A 502 -27.56 -33.51 -1.33
CA VAL A 502 -26.19 -33.61 -1.87
C VAL A 502 -25.82 -32.36 -2.68
N ARG A 503 -26.71 -31.87 -3.56
CA ARG A 503 -26.47 -30.62 -4.30
C ARG A 503 -26.31 -29.41 -3.39
N THR A 504 -27.11 -29.31 -2.32
CA THR A 504 -26.98 -28.25 -1.33
C THR A 504 -25.66 -28.35 -0.57
N ALA A 505 -25.25 -29.55 -0.15
CA ALA A 505 -23.96 -29.77 0.50
C ALA A 505 -22.78 -29.38 -0.41
N LEU A 506 -22.80 -29.77 -1.68
CA LEU A 506 -21.79 -29.38 -2.67
C LEU A 506 -21.76 -27.86 -2.93
N ALA A 507 -22.91 -27.19 -2.87
CA ALA A 507 -22.96 -25.73 -2.98
C ALA A 507 -22.29 -25.05 -1.77
N VAL A 508 -22.55 -25.55 -0.55
CA VAL A 508 -21.89 -25.07 0.66
C VAL A 508 -20.38 -25.30 0.60
N GLU A 509 -19.93 -26.49 0.21
CA GLU A 509 -18.50 -26.81 0.05
C GLU A 509 -17.83 -25.89 -1.00
N ARG A 510 -18.51 -25.61 -2.11
CA ARG A 510 -18.04 -24.64 -3.12
C ARG A 510 -17.91 -23.24 -2.52
N ASP A 511 -18.88 -22.78 -1.74
CA ASP A 511 -18.85 -21.46 -1.11
C ASP A 511 -17.73 -21.35 -0.06
N GLU A 512 -17.50 -22.40 0.72
CA GLU A 512 -16.37 -22.49 1.64
C GLU A 512 -15.04 -22.46 0.90
N ALA A 513 -14.88 -23.25 -0.16
CA ALA A 513 -13.69 -23.24 -1.02
C ALA A 513 -13.45 -21.83 -1.61
N ASN A 514 -14.49 -21.17 -2.14
CA ASN A 514 -14.40 -19.80 -2.64
C ASN A 514 -13.96 -18.80 -1.55
N LEU A 515 -14.45 -18.99 -0.32
CA LEU A 515 -14.07 -18.16 0.82
C LEU A 515 -12.59 -18.38 1.21
N THR A 516 -12.08 -19.61 1.14
CA THR A 516 -10.64 -19.88 1.33
C THR A 516 -9.79 -19.24 0.23
N VAL A 517 -10.20 -19.33 -1.04
CA VAL A 517 -9.50 -18.69 -2.17
C VAL A 517 -9.45 -17.17 -1.99
N ARG A 518 -10.53 -16.54 -1.54
CA ARG A 518 -10.56 -15.10 -1.23
C ARG A 518 -9.62 -14.74 -0.08
N LYS A 519 -9.52 -15.57 0.97
CA LYS A 519 -8.57 -15.36 2.08
C LYS A 519 -7.12 -15.48 1.58
N LEU A 520 -6.81 -16.47 0.75
CA LEU A 520 -5.50 -16.65 0.16
C LEU A 520 -5.11 -15.49 -0.77
N HIS A 521 -6.04 -15.00 -1.60
CA HIS A 521 -5.80 -13.80 -2.42
C HIS A 521 -5.45 -12.58 -1.57
N LYS A 522 -6.20 -12.32 -0.48
CA LYS A 522 -5.86 -11.23 0.45
C LYS A 522 -4.49 -11.40 1.11
N MET A 523 -4.07 -12.65 1.38
CA MET A 523 -2.74 -12.93 1.90
C MET A 523 -1.65 -12.67 0.85
N ILE A 524 -1.88 -13.09 -0.40
CA ILE A 524 -0.99 -12.81 -1.53
C ILE A 524 -0.83 -11.30 -1.72
N GLU A 525 -1.91 -10.53 -1.72
CA GLU A 525 -1.85 -9.06 -1.82
C GLU A 525 -1.02 -8.43 -0.69
N ARG A 526 -1.16 -8.92 0.54
CA ARG A 526 -0.34 -8.45 1.68
C ARG A 526 1.14 -8.80 1.50
N LEU A 527 1.44 -10.03 1.09
CA LEU A 527 2.81 -10.47 0.83
C LEU A 527 3.43 -9.71 -0.34
N GLN A 528 2.66 -9.41 -1.38
CA GLN A 528 3.09 -8.59 -2.51
C GLN A 528 3.47 -7.18 -2.06
N LYS A 529 2.63 -6.53 -1.25
CA LYS A 529 2.93 -5.20 -0.67
C LYS A 529 4.19 -5.22 0.20
N GLN A 530 4.37 -6.26 1.01
CA GLN A 530 5.60 -6.43 1.81
C GLN A 530 6.83 -6.63 0.94
N LEU A 531 6.71 -7.40 -0.14
CA LEU A 531 7.79 -7.61 -1.10
C LEU A 531 8.17 -6.30 -1.81
N ASP A 532 7.19 -5.50 -2.20
CA ASP A 532 7.44 -4.22 -2.89
C ASP A 532 8.10 -3.21 -1.94
N LEU A 533 7.66 -3.11 -0.69
CA LEU A 533 8.35 -2.35 0.37
C LEU A 533 9.79 -2.85 0.59
N ALA A 534 10.00 -4.17 0.60
CA ALA A 534 11.33 -4.74 0.74
C ALA A 534 12.23 -4.42 -0.48
N LYS A 535 11.67 -4.35 -1.69
CA LYS A 535 12.40 -3.92 -2.89
C LYS A 535 12.75 -2.44 -2.81
N GLU A 536 11.82 -1.57 -2.42
CA GLU A 536 12.04 -0.13 -2.24
C GLU A 536 13.15 0.15 -1.22
N THR A 537 13.09 -0.51 -0.06
CA THR A 537 14.15 -0.38 0.95
C THR A 537 15.50 -0.90 0.47
N ASN A 538 15.53 -1.95 -0.36
CA ASN A 538 16.78 -2.45 -0.95
C ASN A 538 17.34 -1.47 -2.00
N THR A 539 16.48 -0.84 -2.82
CA THR A 539 16.92 0.22 -3.74
C THR A 539 17.45 1.43 -2.99
N ASP A 540 16.81 1.84 -1.89
CA ASP A 540 17.28 2.93 -1.03
C ASP A 540 18.63 2.61 -0.38
N LEU A 541 18.79 1.38 0.13
CA LEU A 541 20.07 0.93 0.70
C LEU A 541 21.17 0.87 -0.36
N LYS A 542 20.87 0.46 -1.60
CA LYS A 542 21.83 0.51 -2.71
C LYS A 542 22.22 1.95 -3.05
N ALA A 543 21.26 2.89 -3.05
CA ALA A 543 21.54 4.31 -3.27
C ALA A 543 22.44 4.88 -2.16
N LYS A 544 22.13 4.60 -0.89
CA LYS A 544 22.98 4.98 0.26
C LYS A 544 24.37 4.34 0.19
N LEU A 545 24.47 3.10 -0.28
CA LEU A 545 25.75 2.42 -0.48
C LEU A 545 26.58 3.11 -1.58
N SER A 546 25.95 3.52 -2.69
CA SER A 546 26.64 4.30 -3.73
C SER A 546 27.11 5.66 -3.21
N GLU A 547 26.27 6.39 -2.46
CA GLU A 547 26.68 7.65 -1.82
C GLU A 547 27.84 7.45 -0.85
N THR A 548 27.80 6.39 -0.05
CA THR A 548 28.89 6.04 0.87
C THR A 548 30.18 5.71 0.11
N ASN A 549 30.08 5.02 -1.03
CA ASN A 549 31.23 4.74 -1.88
C ASN A 549 31.80 6.02 -2.50
N GLU A 550 30.96 6.94 -2.96
CA GLU A 550 31.40 8.26 -3.45
C GLU A 550 32.09 9.07 -2.35
N LEU A 551 31.52 9.09 -1.14
CA LEU A 551 32.15 9.74 0.02
C LEU A 551 33.49 9.10 0.34
N LYS A 552 33.59 7.77 0.32
CA LYS A 552 34.85 7.05 0.53
C LYS A 552 35.89 7.41 -0.53
N ILE A 553 35.50 7.53 -1.81
CA ILE A 553 36.38 8.00 -2.89
C ILE A 553 36.87 9.42 -2.59
N LYS A 554 35.96 10.34 -2.25
CA LYS A 554 36.33 11.73 -1.88
C LYS A 554 37.27 11.77 -0.67
N THR A 555 37.03 10.96 0.35
CA THR A 555 37.92 10.86 1.52
C THR A 555 39.29 10.31 1.13
N LEU A 556 39.36 9.31 0.23
CA LEU A 556 40.63 8.81 -0.28
C LEU A 556 41.37 9.88 -1.10
N GLU A 557 40.69 10.63 -1.95
CA GLU A 557 41.26 11.76 -2.69
C GLU A 557 41.79 12.84 -1.75
N GLN A 558 41.01 13.24 -0.73
CA GLN A 558 41.45 14.16 0.31
C GLN A 558 42.66 13.63 1.10
N SER A 559 42.68 12.34 1.45
CA SER A 559 43.83 11.75 2.13
C SER A 559 45.09 11.80 1.26
N ARG A 560 44.94 11.64 -0.06
CA ARG A 560 46.03 11.72 -1.03
C ARG A 560 46.57 13.14 -1.15
N THR A 561 45.70 14.14 -1.20
CA THR A 561 46.11 15.55 -1.21
C THR A 561 46.78 15.95 0.11
N ILE A 562 46.28 15.48 1.26
CA ILE A 562 46.94 15.66 2.56
C ILE A 562 48.33 15.01 2.56
N GLU A 563 48.48 13.82 2.01
CA GLU A 563 49.78 13.14 1.92
C GLU A 563 50.76 13.91 1.01
N GLU A 564 50.29 14.45 -0.11
CA GLU A 564 51.07 15.30 -1.01
C GLU A 564 51.49 16.62 -0.32
N LEU A 565 50.57 17.26 0.40
CA LEU A 565 50.84 18.45 1.22
C LEU A 565 51.81 18.14 2.36
N SER A 566 51.70 16.99 3.01
CA SER A 566 52.63 16.55 4.05
C SER A 566 54.03 16.31 3.47
N LYS A 567 54.12 15.69 2.28
CA LYS A 567 55.40 15.55 1.55
C LYS A 567 56.00 16.90 1.17
N SER A 568 55.18 17.86 0.71
CA SER A 568 55.66 19.20 0.35
C SER A 568 56.07 20.00 1.58
N GLN A 569 55.30 19.94 2.67
CA GLN A 569 55.63 20.50 3.98
C GLN A 569 56.96 19.92 4.49
N GLY A 570 57.14 18.59 4.45
CA GLY A 570 58.40 17.97 4.85
C GLY A 570 59.60 18.38 3.99
N LYS A 571 59.40 18.63 2.69
CA LYS A 571 60.44 19.25 1.84
C LYS A 571 60.73 20.69 2.26
N LEU A 572 59.68 21.48 2.54
CA LEU A 572 59.79 22.86 3.00
C LEU A 572 60.51 22.95 4.35
N GLU A 573 60.23 22.03 5.27
CA GLU A 573 60.85 21.94 6.58
C GLU A 573 62.33 21.55 6.49
N ARG A 574 62.70 20.62 5.60
CA ARG A 574 64.12 20.36 5.28
C ARG A 574 64.82 21.56 4.66
N MET A 575 64.12 22.32 3.81
CA MET A 575 64.67 23.57 3.26
C MET A 575 64.84 24.62 4.35
N LYS A 576 63.87 24.75 5.27
CA LYS A 576 63.95 25.62 6.44
C LYS A 576 65.10 25.22 7.36
N GLU A 577 65.27 23.95 7.67
CA GLU A 577 66.42 23.49 8.47
C GLU A 577 67.75 23.79 7.77
N LYS A 578 67.83 23.64 6.44
CA LYS A 578 69.03 23.98 5.68
C LYS A 578 69.32 25.48 5.75
N THR A 579 68.30 26.33 5.60
CA THR A 579 68.48 27.79 5.71
C THR A 579 68.76 28.21 7.14
N GLU A 580 68.19 27.58 8.15
CA GLU A 580 68.53 27.79 9.57
C GLU A 580 69.96 27.35 9.89
N LYS A 581 70.42 26.22 9.35
CA LYS A 581 71.83 25.77 9.46
C LYS A 581 72.78 26.75 8.77
N GLN A 582 72.42 27.25 7.59
CA GLN A 582 73.19 28.30 6.92
C GLN A 582 73.19 29.60 7.73
N LEU A 583 72.04 30.02 8.25
CA LEU A 583 71.89 31.22 9.06
C LEU A 583 72.70 31.13 10.36
N THR A 584 72.68 29.97 11.03
CA THR A 584 73.48 29.73 12.23
C THR A 584 74.98 29.68 11.92
N SER A 585 75.39 29.09 10.78
CA SER A 585 76.77 29.15 10.29
C SER A 585 77.20 30.60 10.05
N VAL A 586 76.43 31.37 9.27
CA VAL A 586 76.70 32.78 8.99
C VAL A 586 76.72 33.60 10.28
N LYS A 587 75.80 33.34 11.22
CA LYS A 587 75.79 33.98 12.53
C LYS A 587 77.04 33.64 13.35
N SER A 588 77.52 32.39 13.30
CA SER A 588 78.75 31.99 13.97
C SER A 588 80.01 32.60 13.34
N GLU A 589 80.04 32.71 12.01
CA GLU A 589 81.09 33.42 11.27
C GLU A 589 81.08 34.91 11.58
N LEU A 590 79.91 35.52 11.68
CA LEU A 590 79.74 36.91 12.10
C LEU A 590 80.26 37.10 13.52
N LEU A 591 79.87 36.23 14.47
CA LEU A 591 80.37 36.27 15.85
C LEU A 591 81.89 36.07 15.94
N LEU A 592 82.47 35.21 15.10
CA LEU A 592 83.91 35.04 14.98
C LEU A 592 84.59 36.29 14.45
N LYS A 593 84.03 36.92 13.41
CA LYS A 593 84.52 38.20 12.88
C LYS A 593 84.39 39.33 13.90
N GLU A 594 83.28 39.37 14.63
CA GLU A 594 83.03 40.33 15.70
C GLU A 594 84.04 40.15 16.84
N ARG A 595 84.25 38.91 17.31
CA ARG A 595 85.28 38.60 18.32
C ARG A 595 86.67 38.99 17.84
N LYS A 596 87.03 38.65 16.60
CA LYS A 596 88.32 39.02 16.01
C LYS A 596 88.49 40.54 15.93
N ALA A 597 87.44 41.27 15.52
CA ALA A 597 87.44 42.73 15.52
C ALA A 597 87.55 43.32 16.93
N THR A 598 86.89 42.74 17.94
CA THR A 598 87.05 43.17 19.34
C THR A 598 88.43 42.87 19.90
N GLU A 599 89.03 41.75 19.51
CA GLU A 599 90.38 41.35 19.94
C GLU A 599 91.45 42.25 19.29
N ASP A 600 91.30 42.58 18.00
CA ASP A 600 92.15 43.56 17.31
C ASP A 600 91.95 44.98 17.89
N LYS A 601 90.71 45.34 18.28
CA LYS A 601 90.43 46.58 19.02
C LYS A 601 91.11 46.58 20.39
N GLU A 602 91.12 45.47 21.12
CA GLU A 602 91.79 45.38 22.42
C GLU A 602 93.32 45.39 22.26
N LYS A 603 93.88 44.75 21.22
CA LYS A 603 95.31 44.83 20.89
C LYS A 603 95.74 46.26 20.57
N THR A 604 94.96 46.98 19.76
CA THR A 604 95.26 48.39 19.43
C THR A 604 95.13 49.30 20.65
N LYS A 605 94.14 49.05 21.52
CA LYS A 605 93.99 49.73 22.80
C LYS A 605 95.17 49.44 23.74
N ASN A 606 95.62 48.20 23.87
CA ASN A 606 96.76 47.82 24.69
C ASN A 606 98.08 48.43 24.16
N MET A 607 98.28 48.45 22.83
CA MET A 607 99.38 49.17 22.21
C MET A 607 99.33 50.67 22.52
N LEU A 608 98.14 51.29 22.41
CA LEU A 608 97.96 52.70 22.73
C LEU A 608 98.24 53.00 24.20
N GLU A 609 97.83 52.11 25.11
CA GLU A 609 98.04 52.25 26.55
C GLU A 609 99.53 52.09 26.91
N ALA A 610 100.25 51.17 26.26
CA ALA A 610 101.71 51.07 26.36
C ALA A 610 102.41 52.36 25.92
N VAL A 611 102.08 52.89 24.73
CA VAL A 611 102.63 54.18 24.23
C VAL A 611 102.27 55.34 25.16
N THR A 612 101.05 55.35 25.71
CA THR A 612 100.62 56.38 26.67
C THR A 612 101.39 56.30 27.98
N SER A 613 101.73 55.09 28.44
CA SER A 613 102.55 54.87 29.63
C SER A 613 104.00 55.32 29.41
N GLU A 614 104.59 55.05 28.24
CA GLU A 614 105.92 55.55 27.85
C GLU A 614 105.95 57.08 27.79
N ILE A 615 104.91 57.72 27.23
CA ILE A 615 104.76 59.18 27.22
C ILE A 615 104.67 59.75 28.64
N LYS A 616 103.96 59.07 29.56
CA LYS A 616 103.89 59.50 30.97
C LYS A 616 105.27 59.45 31.64
N VAL A 617 106.04 58.39 31.42
CA VAL A 617 107.40 58.26 31.94
C VAL A 617 108.32 59.36 31.38
N LEU A 618 108.28 59.60 30.07
CA LEU A 618 109.06 60.68 29.42
C LEU A 618 108.69 62.07 29.94
N LYS A 619 107.39 62.32 30.23
CA LYS A 619 106.95 63.57 30.85
C LYS A 619 107.50 63.75 32.26
N THR A 620 107.54 62.69 33.08
CA THR A 620 108.10 62.75 34.43
C THR A 620 109.60 63.00 34.42
N THR A 621 110.37 62.37 33.54
CA THR A 621 111.82 62.60 33.42
C THR A 621 112.14 64.01 32.93
N LEU A 622 111.33 64.57 32.02
CA LEU A 622 111.47 65.95 31.56
C LEU A 622 111.22 66.96 32.68
N ALA A 623 110.20 66.72 33.51
CA ALA A 623 109.88 67.59 34.65
C ALA A 623 110.99 67.59 35.72
N GLU A 624 111.65 66.46 35.96
CA GLU A 624 112.80 66.37 36.87
C GLU A 624 114.05 67.08 36.33
N LEU A 625 114.31 67.01 35.02
CA LEU A 625 115.39 67.76 34.37
C LEU A 625 115.17 69.27 34.47
N ALA A 626 113.95 69.74 34.21
CA ALA A 626 113.60 71.16 34.34
C ALA A 626 113.71 71.67 35.78
N LYS A 627 113.54 70.80 36.79
CA LYS A 627 113.72 71.17 38.21
C LYS A 627 115.21 71.29 38.57
N ARG A 628 116.06 70.40 38.06
CA ARG A 628 117.53 70.46 38.25
C ARG A 628 118.15 71.70 37.61
N GLU A 629 117.72 72.05 36.41
CA GLU A 629 118.19 73.24 35.70
C GLU A 629 117.91 74.52 36.51
N ARG A 630 116.72 74.64 37.08
CA ARG A 630 116.31 75.81 37.89
C ARG A 630 117.16 75.97 39.16
N GLN A 631 117.50 74.87 39.83
CA GLN A 631 118.36 74.88 41.02
C GLN A 631 119.81 75.30 40.70
N LEU A 632 120.34 74.89 39.55
CA LEU A 632 121.68 75.28 39.09
C LEU A 632 121.75 76.76 38.71
N ALA A 633 120.69 77.30 38.11
CA ALA A 633 120.59 78.72 37.80
C ALA A 633 120.55 79.59 39.09
N GLU A 634 119.72 79.21 40.07
CA GLU A 634 119.63 79.91 41.37
C GLU A 634 120.95 79.88 42.15
N PHE A 635 121.67 78.76 42.15
CA PHE A 635 122.98 78.66 42.81
C PHE A 635 124.01 79.62 42.17
N ARG A 636 124.00 79.72 40.84
CA ARG A 636 124.92 80.60 40.09
C ARG A 636 124.68 82.08 40.41
N GLU A 637 123.42 82.48 40.57
CA GLU A 637 123.03 83.85 40.92
C GLU A 637 123.50 84.23 42.32
N VAL A 638 123.30 83.36 43.31
CA VAL A 638 123.71 83.59 44.70
C VAL A 638 125.23 83.74 44.83
N VAL A 639 126.00 82.87 44.17
CA VAL A 639 127.48 82.93 44.22
C VAL A 639 128.01 84.20 43.56
N SER A 640 127.41 84.63 42.45
CA SER A 640 127.78 85.87 41.76
C SER A 640 127.52 87.11 42.64
N GLN A 641 126.41 87.10 43.40
CA GLN A 641 126.00 88.17 44.31
C GLN A 641 126.90 88.25 45.56
N MET A 642 127.34 87.11 46.11
CA MET A 642 128.27 87.08 47.25
C MET A 642 129.69 87.55 46.91
N LEU A 643 130.11 87.48 45.64
CA LEU A 643 131.45 87.86 45.19
C LEU A 643 131.55 89.34 44.74
N GLY A 644 130.48 90.12 44.93
CA GLY A 644 130.43 91.54 44.55
C GLY A 644 130.63 91.76 43.06
N LEU A 645 130.18 90.82 42.23
CA LEU A 645 130.19 90.91 40.77
C LEU A 645 128.83 91.46 40.32
N ASP A 646 128.84 92.41 39.39
CA ASP A 646 127.62 93.11 38.93
C ASP A 646 126.74 92.18 38.06
N ILE A 647 125.52 91.91 38.55
CA ILE A 647 124.60 90.82 38.14
C ILE A 647 123.78 91.18 36.89
N ALA A 648 123.88 92.41 36.36
CA ALA A 648 123.10 92.84 35.19
C ALA A 648 123.65 92.32 33.84
N SER A 649 124.80 91.64 33.83
CA SER A 649 125.44 91.06 32.65
C SER A 649 125.23 89.54 32.62
N LEU A 650 124.25 89.07 31.82
CA LEU A 650 123.82 87.65 31.71
C LEU A 650 124.83 86.74 30.97
N ALA A 651 126.12 87.05 31.07
CA ALA A 651 127.23 86.25 30.58
C ALA A 651 128.50 86.51 31.42
N LEU A 652 128.39 86.41 32.75
CA LEU A 652 129.54 86.28 33.65
C LEU A 652 130.22 84.91 33.40
N PRO A 653 131.45 84.85 32.88
CA PRO A 653 132.13 83.58 32.62
C PRO A 653 132.61 82.92 33.92
N ASP A 654 132.44 81.60 34.04
CA ASP A 654 132.63 80.87 35.30
C ASP A 654 134.05 81.02 35.91
N TYR A 655 135.06 81.35 35.11
CA TYR A 655 136.43 81.54 35.59
C TYR A 655 136.64 82.82 36.45
N GLU A 656 135.80 83.86 36.30
CA GLU A 656 135.89 85.08 37.13
C GLU A 656 135.35 84.86 38.54
N ILE A 657 134.31 84.02 38.67
CA ILE A 657 133.79 83.53 39.96
C ILE A 657 134.86 82.68 40.64
N ILE A 658 135.51 81.78 39.89
CA ILE A 658 136.54 80.87 40.40
C ILE A 658 137.78 81.64 40.88
N THR A 659 138.29 82.62 40.13
CA THR A 659 139.51 83.38 40.53
C THR A 659 139.30 84.26 41.77
N ARG A 660 138.09 84.81 41.99
CA ARG A 660 137.77 85.54 43.23
C ARG A 660 137.59 84.60 44.42
N LEU A 661 137.01 83.41 44.22
CA LEU A 661 136.91 82.37 45.25
C LEU A 661 138.31 81.84 45.63
N GLU A 662 139.22 81.66 44.67
CA GLU A 662 140.60 81.24 44.93
C GLU A 662 141.41 82.29 45.71
N GLY A 663 141.18 83.59 45.50
CA GLY A 663 141.77 84.67 46.30
C GLY A 663 141.31 84.71 47.76
N LEU A 664 140.07 84.28 48.03
CA LEU A 664 139.50 84.13 49.38
C LEU A 664 140.04 82.88 50.11
N ILE A 665 140.36 81.82 49.37
CA ILE A 665 140.84 80.55 49.94
C ILE A 665 142.30 80.63 50.43
N HIS A 666 143.09 81.63 50.02
CA HIS A 666 144.49 81.77 50.46
C HIS A 666 144.69 82.47 51.83
N SER A 667 143.65 83.03 52.46
CA SER A 667 143.81 83.89 53.64
C SER A 667 143.48 83.27 55.02
N HIS A 668 142.98 82.03 55.14
CA HIS A 668 142.91 81.36 56.46
C HIS A 668 143.11 79.83 56.39
N HIS A 669 144.04 79.38 57.24
CA HIS A 669 144.62 78.05 57.38
C HIS A 669 143.96 77.25 58.53
N HIS A 670 144.08 75.91 58.47
CA HIS A 670 143.92 74.89 59.53
C HIS A 670 142.51 74.40 59.93
N HIS A 671 142.17 73.16 59.56
CA HIS A 671 142.01 71.98 60.46
C HIS A 671 141.07 70.90 59.88
N TYR A 672 141.54 69.64 59.91
CA TYR A 672 140.79 68.35 59.90
C TYR A 672 139.97 67.98 58.63
N PHE A 673 139.82 66.74 58.15
CA PHE A 673 140.39 65.38 58.33
C PHE A 673 139.93 64.57 57.08
N PRO A 674 140.55 63.43 56.72
CA PRO A 674 140.39 62.77 55.42
C PRO A 674 139.34 61.64 55.40
N CYS A 675 138.80 61.42 54.20
CA CYS A 675 138.50 60.13 53.55
C CYS A 675 137.91 58.99 54.41
N VAL A 676 136.64 58.65 54.16
CA VAL A 676 136.14 57.26 54.25
C VAL A 676 135.24 56.96 53.04
N CYS A 677 135.55 55.81 52.44
CA CYS A 677 134.97 55.16 51.28
C CYS A 677 133.53 54.67 51.48
N LEU A 678 132.77 54.56 50.38
CA LEU A 678 131.80 53.49 50.18
C LEU A 678 131.78 53.07 48.72
N GLN A 679 131.94 51.77 48.55
CA GLN A 679 132.26 50.98 47.37
C GLN A 679 131.15 49.92 47.24
N ASP A 680 130.84 49.51 46.00
CA ASP A 680 130.23 48.24 45.58
C ASP A 680 128.96 47.69 46.25
N VAL A 681 127.91 47.44 45.44
CA VAL A 681 127.21 46.14 45.41
C VAL A 681 126.83 45.78 43.98
N ALA A 682 127.20 44.56 43.60
CA ALA A 682 126.92 43.87 42.35
C ALA A 682 125.83 42.78 42.51
N ARG A 683 125.35 42.25 41.36
CA ARG A 683 125.01 40.83 41.08
C ARG A 683 123.77 40.12 41.72
N ALA A 684 122.92 39.63 40.81
CA ALA A 684 122.67 38.20 40.43
C ALA A 684 121.76 37.22 41.22
N SER A 685 121.32 36.20 40.46
CA SER A 685 120.58 34.93 40.75
C SER A 685 119.05 35.02 40.77
N GLY A 686 118.23 34.12 40.22
CA GLY A 686 118.25 32.83 39.49
C GLY A 686 116.76 32.56 39.11
N GLU A 687 116.30 31.62 38.29
CA GLU A 687 116.77 30.33 37.83
C GLU A 687 116.10 29.94 36.49
N HIS A 688 116.67 28.91 35.88
CA HIS A 688 116.10 28.04 34.84
C HIS A 688 114.71 27.47 35.20
N SER A 689 113.85 27.30 34.18
CA SER A 689 113.21 25.99 33.96
C SER A 689 112.71 25.79 32.52
N GLN A 690 113.30 24.81 31.86
CA GLN A 690 112.64 24.01 30.81
C GLN A 690 111.41 23.30 31.39
N ARG A 691 110.30 23.20 30.63
CA ARG A 691 109.59 21.92 30.34
C ARG A 691 108.27 22.10 29.57
N ASN A 692 108.20 21.34 28.46
CA ASN A 692 107.13 20.44 28.02
C ASN A 692 105.74 20.94 27.60
N MET A 693 105.48 20.74 26.30
CA MET A 693 104.40 19.93 25.70
C MET A 693 103.19 19.51 26.55
N ARG A 694 101.98 19.80 26.05
CA ARG A 694 100.93 18.84 25.60
C ARG A 694 99.65 19.61 25.23
N LEU A 695 99.13 19.49 23.99
CA LEU A 695 98.08 18.53 23.56
C LEU A 695 96.77 18.65 24.34
N LEU A 696 95.71 19.10 23.67
CA LEU A 696 94.48 18.33 23.47
C LEU A 696 93.61 18.96 22.39
N HIS A 697 93.17 18.09 21.48
CA HIS A 697 92.28 18.32 20.36
C HIS A 697 90.82 18.29 20.80
#